data_AF-A0A2G8SI38-F1
#
_entry.id   AF-A0A2G8SI38-F1
#
_cell.length_a   1.000
_cell.length_b   1.000
_cell.length_c   1.000
_cell.angle_alpha   90.00
_cell.angle_beta   90.00
_cell.angle_gamma   90.00
#
_symmetry.space_group_name_H-M   'P 1'
#
loop_
_entity.id
_entity.type
_entity.pdbx_description
1 polymer ?
#
loop_
_entity_poly.entity_id
_entity_poly.type
_entity_poly.pdbx_seq_one_letter_code
_entity_poly.pdbx_strand_id
1 'polypeptide(L)'
;MSSQVRFAEGTNFDSPAKPFNGNSSHTSTKPDLARNRAELCFNMHGKITIVEYSEFLDHFLPSFNHDKKKHDNIFEHIDRPKGEPDMYKELPKAINNAKICPGFKVVANPYQADKTDTTQQAVDLGLYRTKQAPKREKDKTYPAVDWFDIDLPMECKADETEQDAFDETQPNGEPTADKRQDALGQALSYVELIVKHQHRMFVFMIFFLGNSVRIARFDRSGVFVTRKLDYNVHGTILVDFLYRYSRLSDAERGYDPTVTRILPNTPLYQAMLARANNEVSTDRRDYVRKLFQKSLNDQWPWWKIEVHTQAPQARTRNQRNQTVILNYAVGMPHFQALGVAGRGTRGYVAVPVDEDDTIAPNANFVYLKDAWRVDYDDIDQEGVTLKFLNDEGVPFVPTLVCHGDLPDQVTISQDHWRDFHPDEKRLPLKRHQHYRLVVKEVGLPLEDFRNKSTELCEALYHCLLAHEEAYDAGIIHRDISAGNILLCMQDDGEWYGLLNDWELSKKVDSLDSEARQPDRTGTWQYMSAHALNDPYRKIVVQDELEAFFHVLLYYAIRFLPHNLAENSVGKFLHDYFDAYTPGPLGHYTCGRAKIDAMEHGVISLRTYHGGEDAKNVALRFRFPTAEEIQQLSSQNNKAAATPPPSPRCAPSSPAPRSSPCPAGASHPQEPSPSPPSSPLFGSDLTPLPSEDTMPPTEDKTKEKDHPLNEIIQKLLSWFSAYYALDGDVTSAASSTDVKTFVPFQSTRLQRVMMRRQDAKRGRSRPADNNSKQLLADDVATQPAVNAKDIARLKELAENLASHTAVIELFEEAFKNEWPEIDKGADKKPKDGYVSPKSQVLSGSTTATGSKRRSMDDAQEDKPGPSKRSRT
;
A
#
# COMPACT_ATOMS: atom_id res chain seq x y z
N MET A 1 9.74 -15.87 -17.66
CA MET A 1 8.66 -15.16 -18.36
C MET A 1 8.57 -13.78 -17.72
N SER A 2 8.53 -12.73 -18.53
CA SER A 2 8.09 -11.41 -18.06
C SER A 2 6.74 -11.60 -17.35
N SER A 3 6.57 -11.04 -16.16
CA SER A 3 5.33 -11.09 -15.37
C SER A 3 4.25 -10.21 -16.00
N GLN A 4 4.01 -10.37 -17.30
CA GLN A 4 2.93 -9.71 -18.01
C GLN A 4 1.63 -10.41 -17.64
N VAL A 5 0.71 -9.63 -17.07
CA VAL A 5 -0.67 -10.04 -16.91
C VAL A 5 -1.24 -10.24 -18.31
N ARG A 6 -1.57 -11.49 -18.65
CA ARG A 6 -2.37 -11.79 -19.85
C ARG A 6 -3.80 -11.99 -19.39
N PHE A 7 -4.67 -11.08 -19.80
CA PHE A 7 -6.11 -11.27 -19.64
C PHE A 7 -6.60 -12.23 -20.72
N ALA A 8 -7.31 -13.28 -20.32
CA ALA A 8 -8.07 -14.10 -21.26
C ALA A 8 -9.29 -13.29 -21.75
N GLU A 9 -9.72 -13.53 -23.00
CA GLU A 9 -10.99 -12.98 -23.51
C GLU A 9 -12.13 -13.34 -22.55
N GLY A 10 -12.88 -12.33 -22.07
CA GLY A 10 -14.02 -12.52 -21.15
C GLY A 10 -13.68 -12.51 -19.65
N THR A 11 -12.54 -11.95 -19.26
CA THR A 11 -12.21 -11.73 -17.84
C THR A 11 -13.11 -10.63 -17.25
N ASN A 12 -13.96 -11.01 -16.29
CA ASN A 12 -15.00 -10.14 -15.70
C ASN A 12 -14.75 -9.95 -14.21
N PHE A 13 -13.79 -9.09 -13.80
CA PHE A 13 -13.47 -8.95 -12.38
C PHE A 13 -13.29 -7.50 -11.93
N ASP A 14 -13.97 -7.18 -10.83
CA ASP A 14 -13.80 -5.99 -10.03
C ASP A 14 -12.66 -6.26 -9.01
N SER A 15 -11.48 -5.68 -9.19
CA SER A 15 -10.31 -5.70 -8.28
C SER A 15 -10.29 -6.78 -7.15
N PRO A 16 -9.67 -7.96 -7.37
CA PRO A 16 -9.33 -8.86 -6.28
C PRO A 16 -8.13 -8.33 -5.48
N ALA A 17 -8.17 -8.48 -4.15
CA ALA A 17 -7.02 -8.23 -3.28
C ALA A 17 -5.72 -8.88 -3.82
N LYS A 18 -4.64 -8.10 -3.76
CA LYS A 18 -3.57 -8.07 -4.75
C LYS A 18 -2.39 -9.01 -4.44
N PRO A 19 -1.99 -9.93 -5.33
CA PRO A 19 -0.63 -10.49 -5.29
C PRO A 19 0.43 -9.46 -5.75
N PHE A 20 0.01 -8.47 -6.53
CA PHE A 20 0.87 -7.39 -7.02
C PHE A 20 0.54 -6.12 -6.25
N ASN A 21 1.24 -5.87 -5.16
CA ASN A 21 1.22 -4.57 -4.48
C ASN A 21 2.65 -4.01 -4.57
N GLY A 22 3.15 -3.74 -5.77
CA GLY A 22 4.59 -3.54 -6.05
C GLY A 22 5.25 -2.43 -5.22
N ASN A 23 4.43 -1.51 -4.69
CA ASN A 23 4.85 -0.35 -3.92
C ASN A 23 4.23 -0.27 -2.51
N SER A 24 3.62 -1.34 -1.98
CA SER A 24 3.23 -1.35 -0.56
C SER A 24 4.50 -1.41 0.32
N SER A 25 4.52 -0.69 1.44
CA SER A 25 5.62 -0.75 2.42
C SER A 25 5.87 -2.19 2.92
N HIS A 26 4.86 -3.05 2.85
CA HIS A 26 4.88 -4.44 3.29
C HIS A 26 5.42 -5.40 2.23
N THR A 27 5.37 -5.03 0.95
CA THR A 27 5.91 -5.85 -0.14
C THR A 27 7.41 -6.01 0.01
N SER A 28 7.88 -7.24 -0.16
CA SER A 28 9.29 -7.60 -0.01
C SER A 28 10.02 -7.62 -1.34
N THR A 29 9.31 -7.44 -2.46
CA THR A 29 9.89 -7.27 -3.79
C THR A 29 10.38 -5.84 -4.03
N LYS A 30 11.44 -5.69 -4.83
CA LYS A 30 11.93 -4.38 -5.29
C LYS A 30 10.82 -3.59 -6.02
N PRO A 31 10.56 -2.33 -5.63
CA PRO A 31 9.76 -1.40 -6.42
C PRO A 31 10.31 -1.27 -7.84
N ASP A 32 9.44 -1.42 -8.83
CA ASP A 32 9.78 -1.32 -10.25
C ASP A 32 8.67 -0.53 -10.96
N LEU A 33 9.05 0.51 -11.70
CA LEU A 33 8.11 1.36 -12.41
C LEU A 33 7.30 0.55 -13.44
N ALA A 34 7.93 -0.41 -14.12
CA ALA A 34 7.22 -1.25 -15.08
C ALA A 34 6.16 -2.12 -14.38
N ARG A 35 6.50 -2.67 -13.20
CA ARG A 35 5.55 -3.41 -12.36
C ARG A 35 4.40 -2.52 -11.86
N ASN A 36 4.69 -1.29 -11.42
CA ASN A 36 3.66 -0.34 -10.99
C ASN A 36 2.70 -0.01 -12.14
N ARG A 37 3.23 0.22 -13.34
CA ARG A 37 2.42 0.47 -14.55
C ARG A 37 1.53 -0.71 -14.90
N ALA A 38 2.06 -1.94 -14.85
CA ALA A 38 1.27 -3.15 -15.05
C ALA A 38 0.17 -3.30 -13.99
N GLU A 39 0.46 -2.99 -12.73
CA GLU A 39 -0.52 -2.99 -11.64
C GLU A 39 -1.62 -1.95 -11.85
N LEU A 40 -1.27 -0.75 -12.31
CA LEU A 40 -2.23 0.30 -12.65
C LEU A 40 -3.15 -0.15 -13.79
N CYS A 41 -2.61 -0.73 -14.86
CA CYS A 41 -3.43 -1.29 -15.94
C CYS A 41 -4.37 -2.38 -15.40
N PHE A 42 -3.88 -3.28 -14.54
CA PHE A 42 -4.69 -4.31 -13.93
C PHE A 42 -5.84 -3.75 -13.10
N ASN A 43 -5.59 -2.71 -12.29
CA ASN A 43 -6.61 -2.07 -11.46
C ASN A 43 -7.67 -1.30 -12.27
N MET A 44 -7.35 -0.95 -13.52
CA MET A 44 -8.23 -0.23 -14.43
C MET A 44 -8.89 -1.14 -15.47
N HIS A 45 -8.67 -2.45 -15.39
CA HIS A 45 -9.30 -3.43 -16.28
C HIS A 45 -10.83 -3.37 -16.16
N GLY A 46 -11.52 -3.27 -17.30
CA GLY A 46 -12.97 -3.12 -17.42
C GLY A 46 -13.50 -1.72 -17.10
N LYS A 47 -12.63 -0.74 -16.81
CA LYS A 47 -13.01 0.59 -16.30
C LYS A 47 -12.79 1.73 -17.28
N ILE A 48 -12.57 1.42 -18.55
CA ILE A 48 -12.35 2.40 -19.62
C ILE A 48 -13.59 2.43 -20.51
N THR A 49 -14.05 3.63 -20.84
CA THR A 49 -15.17 3.86 -21.75
C THR A 49 -14.79 4.88 -22.82
N ILE A 50 -14.92 4.47 -24.07
CA ILE A 50 -14.62 5.31 -25.23
C ILE A 50 -15.93 5.91 -25.77
N VAL A 51 -16.00 7.23 -25.90
CA VAL A 51 -17.22 7.97 -26.27
C VAL A 51 -16.95 8.97 -27.40
N GLU A 52 -17.99 9.48 -28.06
CA GLU A 52 -17.84 10.58 -29.02
C GLU A 52 -17.44 11.89 -28.31
N TYR A 53 -16.80 12.80 -29.04
CA TYR A 53 -16.39 14.10 -28.47
C TYR A 53 -17.57 14.91 -27.92
N SER A 54 -18.67 14.97 -28.67
CA SER A 54 -19.86 15.72 -28.22
C SER A 54 -20.41 15.16 -26.92
N GLU A 55 -20.49 13.84 -26.81
CA GLU A 55 -20.96 13.16 -25.60
C GLU A 55 -20.02 13.42 -24.43
N PHE A 56 -18.69 13.34 -24.65
CA PHE A 56 -17.72 13.66 -23.60
C PHE A 56 -17.88 15.09 -23.09
N LEU A 57 -18.03 16.07 -23.99
CA LEU A 57 -18.21 17.47 -23.62
C LEU A 57 -19.54 17.66 -22.89
N ASP A 58 -20.64 17.07 -23.36
CA ASP A 58 -21.96 17.23 -22.75
C ASP A 58 -22.02 16.65 -21.33
N HIS A 59 -21.32 15.54 -21.06
CA HIS A 59 -21.28 14.92 -19.74
C HIS A 59 -20.32 15.61 -18.76
N PHE A 60 -19.15 16.06 -19.24
CA PHE A 60 -18.04 16.44 -18.36
C PHE A 60 -17.63 17.91 -18.43
N LEU A 61 -18.16 18.67 -19.39
CA LEU A 61 -17.93 20.11 -19.49
C LEU A 61 -19.28 20.85 -19.51
N PRO A 62 -19.64 21.58 -18.44
CA PRO A 62 -20.92 22.29 -18.39
C PRO A 62 -21.10 23.21 -19.61
N SER A 63 -22.32 23.25 -20.14
CA SER A 63 -22.64 24.05 -21.32
C SER A 63 -22.46 25.53 -20.99
N PHE A 64 -21.49 26.19 -21.64
CA PHE A 64 -21.35 27.64 -21.57
C PHE A 64 -22.53 28.30 -22.31
N ASN A 65 -23.55 28.71 -21.56
CA ASN A 65 -24.49 29.72 -22.06
C ASN A 65 -23.70 31.02 -22.23
N HIS A 66 -23.60 31.51 -23.47
CA HIS A 66 -22.90 32.75 -23.89
C HIS A 66 -21.40 32.61 -24.28
N ASP A 67 -21.08 31.85 -25.33
CA ASP A 67 -20.24 32.36 -26.43
C ASP A 67 -20.08 31.27 -27.51
N LYS A 68 -20.92 31.30 -28.55
CA LYS A 68 -20.61 30.60 -29.81
C LYS A 68 -19.57 31.38 -30.61
N LYS A 69 -18.48 31.82 -29.99
CA LYS A 69 -17.33 32.32 -30.75
C LYS A 69 -16.77 31.13 -31.50
N LYS A 70 -16.99 31.09 -32.81
CA LYS A 70 -16.30 30.13 -33.67
C LYS A 70 -14.82 30.45 -33.58
N HIS A 71 -14.08 29.57 -32.92
CA HIS A 71 -12.64 29.67 -32.89
C HIS A 71 -12.08 29.04 -34.17
N ASP A 72 -11.11 29.71 -34.78
CA ASP A 72 -10.40 29.16 -35.93
C ASP A 72 -9.57 27.94 -35.52
N ASN A 73 -9.34 27.04 -36.46
CA ASN A 73 -8.48 25.89 -36.21
C ASN A 73 -7.01 26.35 -36.16
N ILE A 74 -6.47 26.50 -34.96
CA ILE A 74 -5.08 26.94 -34.75
C ILE A 74 -4.05 25.85 -35.10
N PHE A 75 -4.49 24.63 -35.40
CA PHE A 75 -3.65 23.48 -35.68
C PHE A 75 -3.60 23.08 -37.16
N GLU A 76 -4.39 23.73 -38.04
CA GLU A 76 -4.54 23.37 -39.46
C GLU A 76 -3.19 23.35 -40.22
N HIS A 77 -2.23 24.15 -39.80
CA HIS A 77 -0.92 24.30 -40.45
C HIS A 77 0.24 23.69 -39.65
N ILE A 78 -0.05 22.83 -38.67
CA ILE A 78 1.00 22.07 -37.97
C ILE A 78 1.36 20.86 -38.83
N ASP A 79 2.61 20.80 -39.29
CA ASP A 79 3.10 19.65 -40.05
C ASP A 79 3.06 18.37 -39.21
N ARG A 80 2.84 17.22 -39.87
CA ARG A 80 2.90 15.92 -39.20
C ARG A 80 4.27 15.76 -38.52
N PRO A 81 4.31 15.46 -37.21
CA PRO A 81 5.56 15.37 -36.48
C PRO A 81 6.39 14.19 -37.00
N LYS A 82 7.71 14.39 -37.17
CA LYS A 82 8.66 13.30 -37.49
C LYS A 82 9.09 12.56 -36.22
N GLY A 83 8.91 13.19 -35.07
CA GLY A 83 9.11 12.64 -33.74
C GLY A 83 8.49 13.54 -32.67
N GLU A 84 8.43 13.05 -31.44
CA GLU A 84 7.85 13.81 -30.31
C GLU A 84 8.51 15.20 -30.09
N PRO A 85 9.83 15.41 -30.32
CA PRO A 85 10.44 16.73 -30.20
C PRO A 85 9.79 17.84 -31.05
N ASP A 86 9.25 17.50 -32.23
CA ASP A 86 8.54 18.47 -33.08
C ASP A 86 7.26 18.95 -32.37
N MET A 87 6.57 18.04 -31.68
CA MET A 87 5.33 18.31 -30.95
C MET A 87 5.59 19.22 -29.75
N TYR A 88 6.68 18.99 -28.99
CA TYR A 88 7.06 19.82 -27.84
C TYR A 88 7.33 21.28 -28.20
N LYS A 89 7.70 21.53 -29.45
CA LYS A 89 7.98 22.87 -29.96
C LYS A 89 6.75 23.55 -30.55
N GLU A 90 6.04 22.86 -31.45
CA GLU A 90 4.98 23.51 -32.22
C GLU A 90 3.64 23.57 -31.46
N LEU A 91 3.26 22.56 -30.68
CA LEU A 91 1.98 22.56 -29.95
C LEU A 91 1.90 23.66 -28.88
N PRO A 92 2.87 23.81 -27.95
CA PRO A 92 2.79 24.89 -26.95
C PRO A 92 2.85 26.27 -27.60
N LYS A 93 3.60 26.43 -28.70
CA LYS A 93 3.70 27.67 -29.46
C LYS A 93 2.36 28.04 -30.11
N ALA A 94 1.70 27.10 -30.78
CA ALA A 94 0.39 27.31 -31.39
C ALA A 94 -0.65 27.73 -30.34
N ILE A 95 -0.78 26.95 -29.26
CA ILE A 95 -1.78 27.20 -28.20
C ILE A 95 -1.53 28.54 -27.49
N ASN A 96 -0.28 28.81 -27.08
CA ASN A 96 0.03 30.04 -26.34
C ASN A 96 -0.09 31.30 -27.21
N ASN A 97 0.29 31.24 -28.50
CA ASN A 97 0.18 32.38 -29.41
C ASN A 97 -1.28 32.73 -29.72
N ALA A 98 -2.15 31.73 -29.79
CA ALA A 98 -3.58 31.91 -30.02
C ALA A 98 -4.30 32.57 -28.83
N LYS A 99 -3.72 32.57 -27.63
CA LYS A 99 -4.28 33.16 -26.40
C LYS A 99 -5.70 32.65 -26.06
N ILE A 100 -5.96 31.37 -26.36
CA ILE A 100 -7.27 30.74 -26.15
C ILE A 100 -7.52 30.33 -24.69
N CYS A 101 -6.46 30.19 -23.88
CA CYS A 101 -6.53 29.82 -22.47
C CYS A 101 -6.16 31.01 -21.55
N PRO A 102 -7.05 31.98 -21.30
CA PRO A 102 -6.75 33.13 -20.42
C PRO A 102 -6.33 32.69 -19.02
N GLY A 103 -5.27 33.27 -18.48
CA GLY A 103 -4.76 32.94 -17.14
C GLY A 103 -3.92 31.66 -17.07
N PHE A 104 -3.79 30.93 -18.19
CA PHE A 104 -3.02 29.71 -18.30
C PHE A 104 -1.92 29.82 -19.35
N LYS A 105 -0.97 28.89 -19.31
CA LYS A 105 0.11 28.74 -20.28
C LYS A 105 0.43 27.25 -20.43
N VAL A 106 0.56 26.79 -21.68
CA VAL A 106 1.10 25.47 -21.98
C VAL A 106 2.62 25.52 -21.89
N VAL A 107 3.20 24.57 -21.17
CA VAL A 107 4.65 24.42 -20.98
C VAL A 107 5.05 23.04 -21.46
N ALA A 108 6.13 22.96 -22.24
CA ALA A 108 6.80 21.69 -22.52
C ALA A 108 7.79 21.38 -21.42
N ASN A 109 7.72 20.18 -20.87
CA ASN A 109 8.56 19.70 -19.78
C ASN A 109 9.06 18.24 -20.01
N PRO A 110 9.40 17.83 -21.26
CA PRO A 110 9.86 16.47 -21.50
C PRO A 110 11.20 16.22 -20.82
N TYR A 111 11.42 14.97 -20.40
CA TYR A 111 12.68 14.45 -19.87
C TYR A 111 13.17 15.04 -18.54
N GLN A 112 12.49 16.05 -17.97
CA GLN A 112 12.89 16.68 -16.71
C GLN A 112 11.87 16.35 -15.62
N ALA A 113 12.22 15.37 -14.79
CA ALA A 113 11.40 14.96 -13.65
C ALA A 113 11.43 15.98 -12.51
N ASP A 114 10.35 16.00 -11.75
CA ASP A 114 10.27 16.72 -10.47
C ASP A 114 11.32 16.17 -9.50
N LYS A 115 12.02 17.07 -8.79
CA LYS A 115 13.06 16.68 -7.83
C LYS A 115 12.48 15.99 -6.60
N THR A 116 11.21 16.24 -6.30
CA THR A 116 10.48 15.61 -5.19
C THR A 116 9.97 14.22 -5.55
N ASP A 117 9.95 13.86 -6.83
CA ASP A 117 9.49 12.57 -7.31
C ASP A 117 10.62 11.54 -7.45
N THR A 118 10.54 10.47 -6.66
CA THR A 118 11.49 9.36 -6.71
C THR A 118 11.36 8.49 -7.96
N THR A 119 10.22 8.55 -8.67
CA THR A 119 9.99 7.74 -9.88
C THR A 119 10.67 8.31 -11.13
N GLN A 120 11.15 9.56 -11.06
CA GLN A 120 11.85 10.26 -12.13
C GLN A 120 11.01 10.35 -13.41
N GLN A 121 9.70 10.54 -13.25
CA GLN A 121 8.75 10.64 -14.33
C GLN A 121 8.52 12.10 -14.75
N ALA A 122 8.25 12.31 -16.03
CA ALA A 122 7.88 13.60 -16.58
C ALA A 122 6.86 13.40 -17.70
N VAL A 123 5.67 13.99 -17.53
CA VAL A 123 4.71 14.13 -18.63
C VAL A 123 5.25 15.13 -19.65
N ASP A 124 4.91 14.99 -20.92
CA ASP A 124 5.55 15.78 -21.96
C ASP A 124 5.21 17.27 -21.92
N LEU A 125 3.92 17.59 -21.77
CA LEU A 125 3.41 18.95 -21.67
C LEU A 125 2.45 19.09 -20.49
N GLY A 126 2.28 20.32 -20.01
CA GLY A 126 1.26 20.66 -19.04
C GLY A 126 0.66 22.04 -19.26
N LEU A 127 -0.63 22.18 -19.00
CA LEU A 127 -1.25 23.49 -18.79
C LEU A 127 -1.02 23.90 -17.33
N TYR A 128 -0.46 25.09 -17.13
CA TYR A 128 -0.23 25.68 -15.81
C TYR A 128 -0.91 27.03 -15.71
N ARG A 129 -1.29 27.44 -14.50
CA ARG A 129 -1.65 28.84 -14.27
C ARG A 129 -0.43 29.71 -14.59
N THR A 130 -0.61 30.83 -15.29
CA THR A 130 0.51 31.65 -15.78
C THR A 130 1.47 32.07 -14.66
N LYS A 131 0.95 32.31 -13.45
CA LYS A 131 1.74 32.71 -12.28
C LYS A 131 2.56 31.58 -11.65
N GLN A 132 2.13 30.33 -11.83
CA GLN A 132 2.74 29.13 -11.25
C GLN A 132 3.53 28.31 -12.27
N ALA A 133 3.49 28.69 -13.55
CA ALA A 133 4.17 27.96 -14.62
C ALA A 133 5.67 27.77 -14.30
N PRO A 134 6.19 26.52 -14.37
CA PRO A 134 7.55 26.23 -13.95
C PRO A 134 8.55 26.94 -14.86
N LYS A 135 9.67 27.36 -14.25
CA LYS A 135 10.73 28.09 -14.94
C LYS A 135 11.90 27.17 -15.24
N ARG A 136 12.46 27.35 -16.43
CA ARG A 136 13.61 26.58 -16.90
C ARG A 136 14.89 26.99 -16.17
N GLU A 137 15.67 26.00 -15.73
CA GLU A 137 17.02 26.22 -15.22
C GLU A 137 17.99 26.61 -16.35
N LYS A 138 19.08 27.34 -16.04
CA LYS A 138 19.95 27.95 -17.08
C LYS A 138 20.60 26.92 -18.01
N ASP A 139 20.84 25.71 -17.53
CA ASP A 139 21.53 24.59 -18.18
C ASP A 139 20.58 23.57 -18.82
N LYS A 140 19.25 23.78 -18.72
CA LYS A 140 18.24 22.83 -19.21
C LYS A 140 17.51 23.37 -20.42
N THR A 141 17.09 22.47 -21.31
CA THR A 141 16.25 22.81 -22.49
C THR A 141 14.80 23.07 -22.12
N TYR A 142 14.30 22.35 -21.11
CA TYR A 142 12.93 22.42 -20.61
C TYR A 142 12.93 22.57 -19.08
N PRO A 143 11.91 23.22 -18.48
CA PRO A 143 11.68 23.15 -17.04
C PRO A 143 11.36 21.72 -16.60
N ALA A 144 11.63 21.42 -15.33
CA ALA A 144 11.09 20.22 -14.69
C ALA A 144 9.55 20.30 -14.60
N VAL A 145 8.90 19.14 -14.69
CA VAL A 145 7.48 19.02 -14.34
C VAL A 145 7.28 19.46 -12.88
N ASP A 146 6.18 20.17 -12.62
CA ASP A 146 5.75 20.51 -11.26
C ASP A 146 4.43 19.78 -11.00
N TRP A 147 4.50 18.68 -10.25
CA TRP A 147 3.33 17.86 -9.97
C TRP A 147 2.32 18.53 -9.03
N PHE A 148 2.69 19.58 -8.31
CA PHE A 148 1.77 20.31 -7.43
C PHE A 148 0.93 21.34 -8.17
N ASP A 149 1.49 21.96 -9.21
CA ASP A 149 0.86 23.08 -9.92
C ASP A 149 0.43 22.77 -11.38
N ILE A 150 0.69 21.57 -11.90
CA ILE A 150 0.17 21.13 -13.21
C ILE A 150 -1.36 20.96 -13.16
N ASP A 151 -2.09 21.67 -14.03
CA ASP A 151 -3.56 21.68 -14.03
C ASP A 151 -4.14 20.63 -14.99
N LEU A 152 -3.62 20.59 -16.23
CA LEU A 152 -3.99 19.67 -17.30
C LEU A 152 -2.74 19.03 -17.94
N PRO A 153 -2.39 17.78 -17.61
CA PRO A 153 -1.32 17.03 -18.28
C PRO A 153 -1.63 16.73 -19.75
N MET A 154 -0.60 16.72 -20.59
CA MET A 154 -0.72 16.30 -21.99
C MET A 154 0.47 15.42 -22.40
N GLU A 155 0.18 14.24 -22.92
CA GLU A 155 1.18 13.30 -23.43
C GLU A 155 1.27 13.36 -24.95
N CYS A 156 2.47 13.29 -25.51
CA CYS A 156 2.72 13.31 -26.94
C CYS A 156 3.32 12.00 -27.42
N LYS A 157 2.72 11.38 -28.43
CA LYS A 157 3.30 10.26 -29.19
C LYS A 157 3.31 10.63 -30.66
N ALA A 158 4.44 10.43 -31.32
CA ALA A 158 4.55 10.73 -32.75
C ALA A 158 3.77 9.74 -33.63
N ASP A 159 3.55 8.51 -33.14
CA ASP A 159 2.77 7.49 -33.81
C ASP A 159 1.30 7.50 -33.34
N GLU A 160 0.37 7.34 -34.28
CA GLU A 160 -1.07 7.46 -34.01
C GLU A 160 -1.73 6.16 -33.52
N THR A 161 -1.00 5.04 -33.55
CA THR A 161 -1.58 3.70 -33.35
C THR A 161 -0.72 2.86 -32.39
N GLU A 162 0.57 2.72 -32.65
CA GLU A 162 1.50 1.83 -31.93
C GLU A 162 1.68 2.23 -30.46
N GLN A 163 1.37 3.48 -30.12
CA GLN A 163 1.50 4.06 -28.78
C GLN A 163 0.21 4.73 -28.30
N ASP A 164 -0.93 4.44 -28.94
CA ASP A 164 -2.24 4.86 -28.43
C ASP A 164 -2.60 4.01 -27.21
N ALA A 165 -2.81 4.67 -26.07
CA ALA A 165 -3.14 4.05 -24.78
C ALA A 165 -4.53 3.38 -24.76
N PHE A 166 -5.40 3.66 -25.74
CA PHE A 166 -6.79 3.21 -25.76
C PHE A 166 -7.13 2.54 -27.08
N ASP A 167 -8.00 1.54 -27.06
CA ASP A 167 -8.37 0.73 -28.22
C ASP A 167 -9.86 0.76 -28.55
N GLU A 168 -10.21 1.47 -29.61
CA GLU A 168 -11.60 1.58 -30.09
C GLU A 168 -12.17 0.28 -30.66
N THR A 169 -11.32 -0.71 -30.93
CA THR A 169 -11.76 -2.02 -31.45
C THR A 169 -12.13 -2.98 -30.32
N GLN A 170 -11.80 -2.66 -29.07
CA GLN A 170 -12.09 -3.48 -27.91
C GLN A 170 -13.30 -2.91 -27.14
N PRO A 171 -14.27 -3.75 -26.72
CA PRO A 171 -15.44 -3.29 -25.98
C PRO A 171 -15.10 -2.53 -24.69
N ASN A 172 -14.06 -2.98 -23.97
CA ASN A 172 -13.57 -2.35 -22.75
C ASN A 172 -12.55 -1.22 -23.00
N GLY A 173 -12.29 -0.84 -24.25
CA GLY A 173 -11.34 0.24 -24.59
C GLY A 173 -9.86 -0.06 -24.32
N GLU A 174 -9.52 -1.29 -23.89
CA GLU A 174 -8.17 -1.63 -23.45
C GLU A 174 -7.28 -2.13 -24.58
N PRO A 175 -5.98 -1.77 -24.57
CA PRO A 175 -5.04 -2.28 -25.55
C PRO A 175 -4.57 -3.69 -25.23
N THR A 176 -4.42 -4.51 -26.28
CA THR A 176 -3.85 -5.87 -26.18
C THR A 176 -2.37 -5.94 -26.56
N ALA A 177 -1.87 -4.96 -27.33
CA ALA A 177 -0.48 -4.93 -27.79
C ALA A 177 0.47 -4.34 -26.73
N ASP A 178 1.63 -4.97 -26.53
CA ASP A 178 2.63 -4.61 -25.49
C ASP A 178 2.94 -3.10 -25.43
N LYS A 179 3.27 -2.46 -26.57
CA LYS A 179 3.61 -1.03 -26.60
C LYS A 179 2.45 -0.12 -26.18
N ARG A 180 1.22 -0.54 -26.44
CA ARG A 180 0.00 0.21 -26.11
C ARG A 180 -0.38 -0.01 -24.65
N GLN A 181 -0.17 -1.20 -24.12
CA GLN A 181 -0.25 -1.48 -22.68
C GLN A 181 0.77 -0.66 -21.89
N ASP A 182 2.00 -0.54 -22.41
CA ASP A 182 3.04 0.34 -21.82
C ASP A 182 2.61 1.81 -21.84
N ALA A 183 1.97 2.28 -22.93
CA ALA A 183 1.44 3.64 -23.05
C ALA A 183 0.28 3.90 -22.06
N LEU A 184 -0.65 2.95 -21.91
CA LEU A 184 -1.73 3.03 -20.91
C LEU A 184 -1.17 3.08 -19.49
N GLY A 185 -0.23 2.18 -19.16
CA GLY A 185 0.41 2.15 -17.85
C GLY A 185 1.17 3.45 -17.55
N GLN A 186 1.85 4.01 -18.54
CA GLN A 186 2.50 5.32 -18.44
C GLN A 186 1.49 6.43 -18.15
N ALA A 187 0.38 6.51 -18.90
CA ALA A 187 -0.66 7.49 -18.67
C ALA A 187 -1.23 7.42 -17.25
N LEU A 188 -1.59 6.21 -16.81
CA LEU A 188 -2.10 5.97 -15.46
C LEU A 188 -1.09 6.35 -14.37
N SER A 189 0.21 6.11 -14.59
CA SER A 189 1.25 6.50 -13.64
C SER A 189 1.42 8.02 -13.49
N TYR A 190 1.13 8.81 -14.53
CA TYR A 190 1.10 10.27 -14.40
C TYR A 190 -0.12 10.74 -13.63
N VAL A 191 -1.29 10.15 -13.89
CA VAL A 191 -2.51 10.44 -13.13
C VAL A 191 -2.31 10.10 -11.65
N GLU A 192 -1.70 8.95 -11.34
CA GLU A 192 -1.30 8.57 -9.98
C GLU A 192 -0.43 9.65 -9.32
N LEU A 193 0.59 10.17 -10.01
CA LEU A 193 1.43 11.24 -9.48
C LEU A 193 0.65 12.53 -9.22
N ILE A 194 -0.29 12.91 -10.10
CA ILE A 194 -1.11 14.11 -9.90
C ILE A 194 -2.00 13.95 -8.67
N VAL A 195 -2.75 12.85 -8.57
CA VAL A 195 -3.60 12.56 -7.39
C VAL A 195 -2.77 12.18 -6.15
N LYS A 196 -1.45 12.06 -6.27
CA LYS A 196 -0.54 11.94 -5.14
C LYS A 196 -0.19 13.32 -4.56
N HIS A 197 0.15 14.28 -5.43
CA HIS A 197 0.64 15.61 -5.02
C HIS A 197 -0.48 16.64 -4.84
N GLN A 198 -1.65 16.44 -5.45
CA GLN A 198 -2.78 17.37 -5.44
C GLN A 198 -4.04 16.74 -4.85
N HIS A 199 -4.86 17.50 -4.14
CA HIS A 199 -6.21 17.09 -3.74
C HIS A 199 -7.17 17.21 -4.94
N ARG A 200 -7.36 16.10 -5.68
CA ARG A 200 -8.19 16.04 -6.89
C ARG A 200 -9.35 15.05 -6.72
N MET A 201 -10.55 15.48 -7.12
CA MET A 201 -11.74 14.64 -7.29
C MET A 201 -11.67 13.86 -8.61
N PHE A 202 -11.11 14.48 -9.65
CA PHE A 202 -10.87 13.89 -10.96
C PHE A 202 -9.77 14.66 -11.69
N VAL A 203 -9.23 14.06 -12.75
CA VAL A 203 -8.14 14.61 -13.56
C VAL A 203 -8.51 14.50 -15.03
N PHE A 204 -8.36 15.60 -15.77
CA PHE A 204 -8.40 15.56 -17.22
C PHE A 204 -6.98 15.36 -17.77
N MET A 205 -6.85 14.72 -18.94
CA MET A 205 -5.58 14.57 -19.64
C MET A 205 -5.80 14.60 -21.15
N ILE A 206 -4.86 15.17 -21.89
CA ILE A 206 -4.87 15.17 -23.36
C ILE A 206 -3.80 14.22 -23.89
N PHE A 207 -4.12 13.46 -24.93
CA PHE A 207 -3.17 12.63 -25.65
C PHE A 207 -3.05 13.15 -27.07
N PHE A 208 -1.91 13.72 -27.43
CA PHE A 208 -1.57 14.02 -28.82
C PHE A 208 -0.88 12.80 -29.44
N LEU A 209 -1.42 12.29 -30.53
CA LEU A 209 -1.02 11.05 -31.21
C LEU A 209 -0.81 11.36 -32.69
N GLY A 210 0.40 11.73 -33.10
CA GLY A 210 0.67 12.25 -34.44
C GLY A 210 -0.18 13.49 -34.73
N ASN A 211 -1.08 13.39 -35.71
CA ASN A 211 -2.07 14.45 -36.06
C ASN A 211 -3.41 14.26 -35.35
N SER A 212 -3.53 13.24 -34.51
CA SER A 212 -4.73 12.93 -33.78
C SER A 212 -4.66 13.37 -32.32
N VAL A 213 -5.82 13.57 -31.69
CA VAL A 213 -5.96 13.87 -30.27
C VAL A 213 -7.01 12.97 -29.62
N ARG A 214 -6.83 12.70 -28.32
CA ARG A 214 -7.87 12.23 -27.40
C ARG A 214 -7.90 13.10 -26.15
N ILE A 215 -9.07 13.22 -25.54
CA ILE A 215 -9.27 13.83 -24.23
C ILE A 215 -9.79 12.75 -23.30
N ALA A 216 -9.20 12.64 -22.11
CA ALA A 216 -9.63 11.70 -21.10
C ALA A 216 -9.97 12.41 -19.79
N ARG A 217 -10.92 11.83 -19.04
CA ARG A 217 -11.25 12.18 -17.66
C ARG A 217 -11.11 10.92 -16.80
N PHE A 218 -10.30 11.02 -15.77
CA PHE A 218 -10.05 9.98 -14.77
C PHE A 218 -10.69 10.40 -13.45
N ASP A 219 -11.50 9.53 -12.84
CA ASP A 219 -11.88 9.66 -11.43
C ASP A 219 -11.53 8.40 -10.65
N ARG A 220 -11.91 8.34 -9.37
CA ARG A 220 -11.61 7.17 -8.51
C ARG A 220 -12.39 5.91 -8.90
N SER A 221 -13.34 6.00 -9.83
CA SER A 221 -14.13 4.86 -10.30
C SER A 221 -13.64 4.34 -11.66
N GLY A 222 -13.47 5.21 -12.65
CA GLY A 222 -13.12 4.80 -14.02
C GLY A 222 -12.58 5.93 -14.91
N VAL A 223 -12.49 5.65 -16.21
CA VAL A 223 -11.96 6.55 -17.23
C VAL A 223 -12.94 6.67 -18.38
N PHE A 224 -13.24 7.92 -18.74
CA PHE A 224 -13.87 8.24 -20.01
C PHE A 224 -12.84 8.85 -20.93
N VAL A 225 -12.81 8.41 -22.19
CA VAL A 225 -11.90 8.94 -23.21
C VAL A 225 -12.66 9.15 -24.51
N THR A 226 -12.34 10.23 -25.21
CA THR A 226 -12.93 10.48 -26.53
C THR A 226 -12.40 9.49 -27.56
N ARG A 227 -13.16 9.28 -28.64
CA ARG A 227 -12.62 8.76 -29.88
C ARG A 227 -11.42 9.57 -30.36
N LYS A 228 -10.64 9.00 -31.27
CA LYS A 228 -9.50 9.66 -31.89
C LYS A 228 -9.99 10.69 -32.92
N LEU A 229 -9.48 11.91 -32.85
CA LEU A 229 -9.85 13.01 -33.76
C LEU A 229 -8.61 13.62 -34.40
N ASP A 230 -8.62 13.77 -35.71
CA ASP A 230 -7.60 14.54 -36.43
C ASP A 230 -7.76 16.04 -36.07
N TYR A 231 -6.79 16.59 -35.33
CA TYR A 231 -6.84 17.99 -34.89
C TYR A 231 -6.38 18.96 -35.97
N ASN A 232 -5.74 18.51 -37.05
CA ASN A 232 -5.45 19.37 -38.22
C ASN A 232 -6.72 19.65 -39.01
N VAL A 233 -7.66 18.70 -39.07
CA VAL A 233 -8.94 18.87 -39.78
C VAL A 233 -10.02 19.43 -38.87
N HIS A 234 -10.15 18.89 -37.66
CA HIS A 234 -11.25 19.18 -36.73
C HIS A 234 -10.79 19.88 -35.44
N GLY A 235 -9.64 20.56 -35.47
CA GLY A 235 -9.01 21.17 -34.29
C GLY A 235 -9.84 22.24 -33.59
N THR A 236 -10.91 22.76 -34.22
CA THR A 236 -11.87 23.66 -33.58
C THR A 236 -12.51 23.03 -32.32
N ILE A 237 -12.70 21.70 -32.31
CA ILE A 237 -13.20 20.96 -31.14
C ILE A 237 -12.20 21.02 -29.98
N LEU A 238 -10.92 20.80 -30.26
CA LEU A 238 -9.85 20.88 -29.26
C LEU A 238 -9.68 22.31 -28.73
N VAL A 239 -9.77 23.32 -29.62
CA VAL A 239 -9.74 24.73 -29.22
C VAL A 239 -10.91 25.06 -28.31
N ASP A 240 -12.12 24.62 -28.65
CA ASP A 240 -13.32 24.81 -27.82
C ASP A 240 -13.16 24.17 -26.44
N PHE A 241 -12.67 22.92 -26.36
CA PHE A 241 -12.34 22.28 -25.09
C PHE A 241 -11.35 23.11 -24.26
N LEU A 242 -10.20 23.50 -24.81
CA LEU A 242 -9.17 24.26 -24.10
C LEU A 242 -9.69 25.63 -23.62
N TYR A 243 -10.48 26.30 -24.47
CA TYR A 243 -11.11 27.58 -24.17
C TYR A 243 -12.09 27.46 -23.00
N ARG A 244 -12.96 26.43 -23.01
CA ARG A 244 -13.92 26.15 -21.94
C ARG A 244 -13.21 25.73 -20.66
N TYR A 245 -12.25 24.80 -20.76
CA TYR A 245 -11.48 24.30 -19.63
C TYR A 245 -10.82 25.43 -18.82
N SER A 246 -10.20 26.39 -19.51
CA SER A 246 -9.55 27.55 -18.87
C SER A 246 -10.52 28.50 -18.12
N ARG A 247 -11.83 28.35 -18.31
CA ARG A 247 -12.88 29.16 -17.68
C ARG A 247 -13.67 28.41 -16.61
N LEU A 248 -13.47 27.11 -16.48
CA LEU A 248 -14.03 26.33 -15.40
C LEU A 248 -13.57 26.91 -14.05
N SER A 249 -14.35 26.69 -13.01
CA SER A 249 -13.88 26.85 -11.63
C SER A 249 -12.83 25.80 -11.29
N ASP A 250 -12.13 25.98 -10.17
CA ASP A 250 -11.16 24.99 -9.67
C ASP A 250 -11.86 23.64 -9.40
N ALA A 251 -13.06 23.65 -8.82
CA ALA A 251 -13.86 22.45 -8.58
C ALA A 251 -14.27 21.73 -9.88
N GLU A 252 -14.69 22.47 -10.90
CA GLU A 252 -15.04 21.90 -12.22
C GLU A 252 -13.82 21.38 -12.99
N ARG A 253 -12.60 21.86 -12.69
CA ARG A 253 -11.35 21.24 -13.17
C ARG A 253 -10.93 20.03 -12.34
N GLY A 254 -11.61 19.78 -11.23
CA GLY A 254 -11.44 18.61 -10.37
C GLY A 254 -10.61 18.84 -9.11
N TYR A 255 -10.31 20.08 -8.71
CA TYR A 255 -9.72 20.37 -7.40
C TYR A 255 -10.75 20.24 -6.30
N ASP A 256 -10.37 19.65 -5.17
CA ASP A 256 -11.24 19.60 -4.00
C ASP A 256 -11.45 21.00 -3.40
N PRO A 257 -12.69 21.55 -3.39
CA PRO A 257 -12.96 22.90 -2.88
C PRO A 257 -12.84 23.03 -1.37
N THR A 258 -12.79 21.91 -0.64
CA THR A 258 -12.72 21.84 0.83
C THR A 258 -11.28 21.79 1.35
N VAL A 259 -10.29 22.02 0.47
CA VAL A 259 -8.87 22.01 0.79
C VAL A 259 -8.21 23.28 0.27
N THR A 260 -7.51 24.00 1.14
CA THR A 260 -6.83 25.27 0.81
C THR A 260 -5.35 25.20 1.15
N ARG A 261 -4.49 25.65 0.23
CA ARG A 261 -3.03 25.71 0.45
C ARG A 261 -2.70 26.78 1.50
N ILE A 262 -1.94 26.41 2.53
CA ILE A 262 -1.41 27.32 3.55
C ILE A 262 -0.09 27.91 3.03
N LEU A 263 -0.04 29.23 2.86
CA LEU A 263 1.13 29.91 2.28
C LEU A 263 2.11 30.36 3.38
N PRO A 264 3.45 30.38 3.11
CA PRO A 264 4.48 30.71 4.10
C PRO A 264 4.32 32.07 4.82
N ASN A 265 3.66 33.02 4.17
CA ASN A 265 3.43 34.37 4.67
C ASN A 265 2.13 34.53 5.48
N THR A 266 1.45 33.44 5.83
CA THR A 266 0.19 33.48 6.59
C THR A 266 0.42 33.30 8.10
N PRO A 267 -0.45 33.86 8.97
CA PRO A 267 -0.40 33.61 10.41
C PRO A 267 -0.49 32.13 10.77
N LEU A 268 -1.37 31.38 10.09
CA LEU A 268 -1.54 29.94 10.31
C LEU A 268 -0.25 29.15 10.04
N TYR A 269 0.50 29.49 8.98
CA TYR A 269 1.81 28.87 8.71
C TYR A 269 2.79 29.06 9.88
N GLN A 270 2.85 30.29 10.42
CA GLN A 270 3.71 30.60 11.57
C GLN A 270 3.22 29.89 12.85
N ALA A 271 1.91 29.78 13.05
CA ALA A 271 1.33 29.04 14.16
C ALA A 271 1.65 27.54 14.11
N MET A 272 1.62 26.93 12.92
CA MET A 272 2.04 25.53 12.73
C MET A 272 3.51 25.33 13.10
N LEU A 273 4.40 26.23 12.66
CA LEU A 273 5.82 26.20 13.04
C LEU A 273 6.02 26.37 14.55
N ALA A 274 5.30 27.30 15.17
CA ALA A 274 5.35 27.50 16.61
C ALA A 274 4.90 26.24 17.36
N ARG A 275 3.81 25.59 16.89
CA ARG A 275 3.30 24.34 17.48
C ARG A 275 4.29 23.19 17.32
N ALA A 276 4.93 23.08 16.15
CA ALA A 276 5.94 22.06 15.88
C ALA A 276 7.20 22.23 16.74
N ASN A 277 7.59 23.46 17.06
CA ASN A 277 8.81 23.77 17.83
C ASN A 277 8.55 23.94 19.34
N ASN A 278 7.30 23.85 19.80
CA ASN A 278 6.96 23.96 21.22
C ASN A 278 7.26 22.64 21.96
N GLU A 279 8.52 22.44 22.30
CA GLU A 279 8.96 21.27 23.06
C GLU A 279 8.56 21.40 24.53
N VAL A 280 7.72 20.47 24.99
CA VAL A 280 7.36 20.35 26.41
C VAL A 280 8.16 19.18 26.97
N SER A 281 9.26 19.46 27.68
CA SER A 281 10.21 18.45 28.15
C SER A 281 9.62 17.38 29.09
N THR A 282 8.43 17.62 29.64
CA THR A 282 7.70 16.70 30.51
C THR A 282 6.67 15.84 29.77
N ASP A 283 6.37 16.11 28.49
CA ASP A 283 5.38 15.36 27.72
C ASP A 283 5.97 14.03 27.25
N ARG A 284 5.49 12.93 27.83
CA ARG A 284 5.89 11.59 27.42
C ARG A 284 5.49 11.30 25.97
N ARG A 285 4.46 11.96 25.42
CA ARG A 285 3.97 11.84 24.03
C ARG A 285 4.62 12.80 23.03
N ASP A 286 5.78 13.35 23.33
CA ASP A 286 6.53 14.24 22.42
C ASP A 286 6.78 13.64 21.02
N TYR A 287 6.70 12.31 20.85
CA TYR A 287 6.76 11.68 19.53
C TYR A 287 5.68 12.21 18.56
N VAL A 288 4.47 12.54 19.02
CA VAL A 288 3.39 13.04 18.15
C VAL A 288 3.73 14.42 17.60
N ARG A 289 4.26 15.31 18.45
CA ARG A 289 4.79 16.62 18.02
C ARG A 289 5.94 16.42 17.04
N LYS A 290 6.86 15.49 17.29
CA LYS A 290 7.96 15.18 16.35
C LYS A 290 7.46 14.68 15.00
N LEU A 291 6.40 13.85 14.98
CA LEU A 291 5.75 13.42 13.74
C LEU A 291 5.14 14.61 13.00
N PHE A 292 4.47 15.53 13.71
CA PHE A 292 3.93 16.75 13.12
C PHE A 292 5.05 17.66 12.58
N GLN A 293 6.09 17.92 13.37
CA GLN A 293 7.25 18.71 12.95
C GLN A 293 7.91 18.14 11.70
N LYS A 294 8.06 16.81 11.62
CA LYS A 294 8.58 16.11 10.44
C LYS A 294 7.69 16.24 9.21
N SER A 295 6.37 16.35 9.40
CA SER A 295 5.42 16.57 8.30
C SER A 295 5.54 17.95 7.68
N LEU A 296 6.10 18.93 8.41
CA LEU A 296 6.30 20.31 7.94
C LEU A 296 7.53 20.42 7.01
N ASN A 297 7.53 19.61 5.95
CA ASN A 297 8.54 19.60 4.89
C ASN A 297 8.42 20.86 4.03
N ASP A 298 9.54 21.53 3.71
CA ASP A 298 9.56 22.78 2.93
C ASP A 298 9.39 22.56 1.42
N GLN A 299 9.64 21.34 0.93
CA GLN A 299 9.39 20.91 -0.44
C GLN A 299 7.95 20.42 -0.66
N TRP A 300 7.13 20.35 0.41
CA TRP A 300 5.76 19.89 0.35
C TRP A 300 4.79 21.00 0.79
N PRO A 301 3.74 21.33 0.02
CA PRO A 301 2.74 22.31 0.43
C PRO A 301 1.98 21.87 1.69
N TRP A 302 1.66 22.81 2.57
CA TRP A 302 0.81 22.55 3.73
C TRP A 302 -0.63 22.93 3.41
N TRP A 303 -1.58 22.28 4.07
CA TRP A 303 -2.99 22.35 3.69
C TRP A 303 -3.87 22.63 4.91
N LYS A 304 -4.90 23.45 4.70
CA LYS A 304 -6.07 23.55 5.56
C LYS A 304 -7.16 22.68 4.96
N ILE A 305 -7.68 21.74 5.74
CA ILE A 305 -8.63 20.72 5.32
C ILE A 305 -9.90 20.87 6.16
N GLU A 306 -11.05 20.91 5.49
CA GLU A 306 -12.36 20.91 6.15
C GLU A 306 -12.86 19.48 6.39
N VAL A 307 -13.45 19.22 7.55
CA VAL A 307 -14.16 17.97 7.85
C VAL A 307 -15.63 18.32 8.09
N HIS A 308 -16.50 17.79 7.24
CA HIS A 308 -17.94 18.01 7.31
C HIS A 308 -18.54 16.88 8.15
N THR A 309 -19.11 17.21 9.31
CA THR A 309 -19.61 16.22 10.26
C THR A 309 -21.00 16.60 10.77
N GLN A 310 -21.73 15.66 11.36
CA GLN A 310 -23.03 15.93 11.97
C GLN A 310 -22.85 16.51 13.38
N ALA A 311 -23.73 17.45 13.76
CA ALA A 311 -23.69 18.07 15.08
C ALA A 311 -23.77 17.02 16.22
N PRO A 312 -22.74 16.87 17.09
CA PRO A 312 -22.65 15.77 18.06
C PRO A 312 -23.72 15.77 19.15
N GLN A 313 -24.35 16.91 19.44
CA GLN A 313 -25.23 17.09 20.61
C GLN A 313 -26.45 17.99 20.33
N ALA A 314 -27.23 17.64 19.31
CA ALA A 314 -28.46 18.35 19.00
C ALA A 314 -29.67 17.81 19.81
N ARG A 315 -30.37 18.72 20.51
CA ARG A 315 -31.57 18.44 21.32
C ARG A 315 -32.81 18.08 20.49
N THR A 316 -32.81 18.41 19.20
CA THR A 316 -33.94 18.16 18.29
C THR A 316 -33.49 17.45 17.01
N ARG A 317 -34.40 16.71 16.36
CA ARG A 317 -34.12 15.97 15.11
C ARG A 317 -33.62 16.89 13.98
N ASN A 318 -34.16 18.10 13.87
CA ASN A 318 -33.75 19.07 12.85
C ASN A 318 -32.33 19.60 13.07
N GLN A 319 -31.88 19.73 14.32
CA GLN A 319 -30.53 20.16 14.65
C GLN A 319 -29.50 19.04 14.47
N ARG A 320 -29.89 17.75 14.57
CA ARG A 320 -28.99 16.60 14.32
C ARG A 320 -28.61 16.47 12.84
N ASN A 321 -29.44 16.97 11.95
CA ASN A 321 -29.19 16.97 10.51
C ASN A 321 -28.36 18.19 10.05
N GLN A 322 -27.94 19.06 10.96
CA GLN A 322 -27.10 20.20 10.60
C GLN A 322 -25.64 19.75 10.46
N THR A 323 -25.08 19.94 9.27
CA THR A 323 -23.65 19.77 9.01
C THR A 323 -22.86 20.88 9.70
N VAL A 324 -21.82 20.48 10.43
CA VAL A 324 -20.82 21.34 11.04
C VAL A 324 -19.51 21.15 10.30
N ILE A 325 -18.83 22.25 9.98
CA ILE A 325 -17.53 22.23 9.31
C ILE A 325 -16.44 22.47 10.36
N LEU A 326 -15.50 21.54 10.46
CA LEU A 326 -14.34 21.65 11.34
C LEU A 326 -13.07 21.81 10.49
N ASN A 327 -12.18 22.72 10.86
CA ASN A 327 -10.95 22.99 10.11
C ASN A 327 -9.74 22.35 10.79
N TYR A 328 -8.85 21.79 9.96
CA TYR A 328 -7.60 21.19 10.41
C TYR A 328 -6.43 21.65 9.54
N ALA A 329 -5.29 21.93 10.15
CA ALA A 329 -4.05 22.21 9.43
C ALA A 329 -3.14 20.98 9.42
N VAL A 330 -2.59 20.66 8.24
CA VAL A 330 -1.77 19.48 7.99
C VAL A 330 -0.53 19.81 7.15
N GLY A 331 0.55 19.07 7.38
CA GLY A 331 1.73 19.06 6.51
C GLY A 331 1.67 17.96 5.45
N MET A 332 2.82 17.36 5.17
CA MET A 332 2.95 16.18 4.32
C MET A 332 2.27 14.96 4.97
N PRO A 333 1.51 14.14 4.21
CA PRO A 333 0.89 12.94 4.77
C PRO A 333 1.94 11.94 5.27
N HIS A 334 1.66 11.28 6.40
CA HIS A 334 2.48 10.19 6.94
C HIS A 334 2.21 8.87 6.22
N PHE A 335 1.00 8.72 5.67
CA PHE A 335 0.59 7.57 4.89
C PHE A 335 -0.16 8.03 3.64
N GLN A 336 0.11 7.38 2.51
CA GLN A 336 -0.61 7.64 1.27
C GLN A 336 -0.71 6.36 0.44
N ALA A 337 -1.94 5.96 0.14
CA ALA A 337 -2.23 4.85 -0.76
C ALA A 337 -1.95 5.24 -2.22
N LEU A 338 -1.35 4.32 -2.95
CA LEU A 338 -1.07 4.44 -4.39
C LEU A 338 -2.27 3.96 -5.22
N GLY A 339 -2.28 4.30 -6.50
CA GLY A 339 -3.32 3.95 -7.46
C GLY A 339 -4.13 5.14 -7.99
N VAL A 340 -4.77 4.90 -9.14
CA VAL A 340 -5.70 5.85 -9.78
C VAL A 340 -7.12 5.63 -9.27
N ALA A 341 -7.69 4.44 -9.48
CA ALA A 341 -9.01 4.07 -8.94
C ALA A 341 -8.94 3.53 -7.50
N GLY A 342 -10.06 3.58 -6.78
CA GLY A 342 -10.21 3.09 -5.42
C GLY A 342 -10.07 4.19 -4.36
N ARG A 343 -9.60 3.81 -3.17
CA ARG A 343 -9.73 4.61 -1.94
C ARG A 343 -8.87 5.87 -1.88
N GLY A 344 -7.70 5.88 -2.52
CA GLY A 344 -6.82 7.05 -2.53
C GLY A 344 -6.47 7.62 -1.14
N THR A 345 -6.44 6.76 -0.11
CA THR A 345 -6.34 7.14 1.31
C THR A 345 -5.08 7.95 1.61
N ARG A 346 -5.24 9.02 2.40
CA ARG A 346 -4.16 9.82 2.98
C ARG A 346 -4.36 9.94 4.48
N GLY A 347 -3.26 9.84 5.22
CA GLY A 347 -3.23 9.95 6.67
C GLY A 347 -2.32 11.07 7.13
N TYR A 348 -2.82 11.94 8.00
CA TYR A 348 -2.13 13.14 8.46
C TYR A 348 -2.10 13.20 9.98
N VAL A 349 -0.96 13.64 10.55
CA VAL A 349 -0.98 14.29 11.86
C VAL A 349 -1.49 15.72 11.67
N ALA A 350 -2.61 16.02 12.30
CA ALA A 350 -3.35 17.25 12.11
C ALA A 350 -3.48 18.03 13.42
N VAL A 351 -3.69 19.34 13.31
CA VAL A 351 -4.04 20.21 14.44
C VAL A 351 -5.34 20.95 14.13
N PRO A 352 -6.31 20.99 15.08
CA PRO A 352 -7.53 21.78 14.92
C PRO A 352 -7.24 23.27 14.71
N VAL A 353 -8.05 23.91 13.87
CA VAL A 353 -7.95 25.33 13.51
C VAL A 353 -9.30 26.00 13.77
N ASP A 354 -9.27 27.14 14.45
CA ASP A 354 -10.46 27.95 14.71
C ASP A 354 -10.88 28.75 13.45
N GLU A 355 -12.09 29.31 13.44
CA GLU A 355 -12.64 30.02 12.27
C GLU A 355 -11.80 31.23 11.83
N ASP A 356 -11.03 31.83 12.74
CA ASP A 356 -10.14 32.96 12.50
C ASP A 356 -8.72 32.55 12.07
N ASP A 357 -8.53 31.31 11.64
CA ASP A 357 -7.25 30.71 11.25
C ASP A 357 -6.19 30.69 12.37
N THR A 358 -6.65 30.65 13.63
CA THR A 358 -5.79 30.46 14.80
C THR A 358 -5.77 29.02 15.30
N ILE A 359 -4.73 28.66 16.06
CA ILE A 359 -4.60 27.36 16.71
C ILE A 359 -4.66 27.59 18.22
N ALA A 360 -5.66 27.02 18.89
CA ALA A 360 -5.78 27.12 20.34
C ALA A 360 -4.51 26.57 21.04
N PRO A 361 -4.00 27.23 22.10
CA PRO A 361 -2.75 26.82 22.77
C PRO A 361 -2.75 25.39 23.31
N ASN A 362 -3.92 24.87 23.69
CA ASN A 362 -4.16 23.53 24.22
C ASN A 362 -4.73 22.55 23.19
N ALA A 363 -4.75 22.91 21.90
CA ALA A 363 -5.25 22.03 20.84
C ALA A 363 -4.40 20.76 20.74
N ASN A 364 -5.00 19.60 20.96
CA ASN A 364 -4.31 18.32 20.83
C ASN A 364 -4.10 18.00 19.35
N PHE A 365 -2.97 17.36 19.04
CA PHE A 365 -2.80 16.72 17.74
C PHE A 365 -3.75 15.55 17.60
N VAL A 366 -4.25 15.34 16.39
CA VAL A 366 -5.17 14.26 16.03
C VAL A 366 -4.69 13.59 14.75
N TYR A 367 -5.24 12.41 14.45
CA TYR A 367 -5.02 11.77 13.16
C TYR A 367 -6.21 12.00 12.24
N LEU A 368 -5.95 12.56 11.05
CA LEU A 368 -6.96 12.82 10.03
C LEU A 368 -6.74 11.86 8.85
N LYS A 369 -7.77 11.08 8.53
CA LYS A 369 -7.85 10.19 7.36
C LYS A 369 -8.75 10.84 6.30
N ASP A 370 -8.21 10.97 5.09
CA ASP A 370 -8.87 11.50 3.88
C ASP A 370 -8.95 10.37 2.85
N ALA A 371 -10.15 9.91 2.48
CA ALA A 371 -10.32 8.71 1.67
C ALA A 371 -11.60 8.70 0.83
N TRP A 372 -11.62 7.92 -0.23
CA TRP A 372 -12.79 7.64 -1.07
C TRP A 372 -13.40 6.31 -0.66
N ARG A 373 -14.47 6.34 0.13
CA ARG A 373 -15.16 5.12 0.56
C ARG A 373 -16.06 4.60 -0.56
N VAL A 374 -16.28 3.29 -0.59
CA VAL A 374 -17.31 2.70 -1.46
C VAL A 374 -18.68 3.10 -0.91
N ASP A 375 -19.57 3.55 -1.80
CA ASP A 375 -20.88 4.08 -1.43
C ASP A 375 -22.01 3.14 -1.89
N TYR A 376 -22.39 2.22 -1.01
CA TYR A 376 -23.52 1.31 -1.15
C TYR A 376 -24.29 1.19 0.17
N ASP A 377 -25.60 0.92 0.08
CA ASP A 377 -26.52 0.89 1.24
C ASP A 377 -26.13 -0.13 2.32
N ASP A 378 -25.36 -1.17 1.98
CA ASP A 378 -24.92 -2.23 2.88
C ASP A 378 -23.51 -2.01 3.48
N ILE A 379 -22.88 -0.85 3.19
CA ILE A 379 -21.55 -0.50 3.68
C ILE A 379 -21.66 0.68 4.63
N ASP A 380 -21.50 0.40 5.92
CA ASP A 380 -21.46 1.42 6.96
C ASP A 380 -20.18 2.29 6.82
N GLN A 381 -20.29 3.57 7.20
CA GLN A 381 -19.12 4.45 7.31
C GLN A 381 -18.23 3.98 8.46
N GLU A 382 -16.91 4.03 8.29
CA GLU A 382 -15.94 3.64 9.33
C GLU A 382 -16.18 4.37 10.66
N GLY A 383 -16.54 5.65 10.62
CA GLY A 383 -16.82 6.44 11.82
C GLY A 383 -18.10 5.99 12.55
N VAL A 384 -19.09 5.42 11.84
CA VAL A 384 -20.26 4.80 12.49
C VAL A 384 -19.84 3.55 13.25
N THR A 385 -19.00 2.71 12.65
CA THR A 385 -18.44 1.53 13.33
C THR A 385 -17.60 1.93 14.54
N LEU A 386 -16.66 2.87 14.39
CA LEU A 386 -15.84 3.35 15.50
C LEU A 386 -16.69 3.94 16.62
N LYS A 387 -17.72 4.73 16.27
CA LYS A 387 -18.67 5.23 17.26
C LYS A 387 -19.32 4.10 18.05
N PHE A 388 -19.81 3.08 17.35
CA PHE A 388 -20.43 1.91 17.99
C PHE A 388 -19.44 1.21 18.93
N LEU A 389 -18.21 0.92 18.48
CA LEU A 389 -17.20 0.27 19.30
C LEU A 389 -16.79 1.11 20.51
N ASN A 390 -16.67 2.43 20.35
CA ASN A 390 -16.39 3.36 21.46
C ASN A 390 -17.55 3.42 22.46
N ASP A 391 -18.80 3.39 22.00
CA ASP A 391 -20.00 3.40 22.85
C ASP A 391 -20.15 2.08 23.63
N GLU A 392 -19.78 0.93 23.03
CA GLU A 392 -19.72 -0.38 23.70
C GLU A 392 -18.50 -0.53 24.63
N GLY A 393 -17.56 0.43 24.60
CA GLY A 393 -16.38 0.41 25.47
C GLY A 393 -15.30 -0.59 25.05
N VAL A 394 -15.27 -0.97 23.77
CA VAL A 394 -14.24 -1.86 23.22
C VAL A 394 -12.85 -1.23 23.43
N PRO A 395 -11.88 -1.92 24.04
CA PRO A 395 -10.56 -1.37 24.29
C PRO A 395 -9.70 -1.37 23.02
N PHE A 396 -8.63 -0.58 23.04
CA PHE A 396 -7.57 -0.61 22.01
C PHE A 396 -8.02 -0.38 20.56
N VAL A 397 -9.14 0.32 20.37
CA VAL A 397 -9.60 0.86 19.08
C VAL A 397 -9.51 2.39 19.09
N PRO A 398 -9.40 3.06 17.92
CA PRO A 398 -9.34 4.51 17.84
C PRO A 398 -10.55 5.18 18.51
N THR A 399 -10.30 6.28 19.21
CA THR A 399 -11.35 7.15 19.73
C THR A 399 -11.79 8.10 18.63
N LEU A 400 -13.05 7.98 18.19
CA LEU A 400 -13.64 8.85 17.19
C LEU A 400 -13.74 10.29 17.71
N VAL A 401 -13.27 11.25 16.91
CA VAL A 401 -13.47 12.69 17.15
C VAL A 401 -14.62 13.22 16.30
N CYS A 402 -14.53 13.05 14.98
CA CYS A 402 -15.58 13.42 14.03
C CYS A 402 -15.37 12.72 12.69
N HIS A 403 -16.43 12.61 11.90
CA HIS A 403 -16.34 12.08 10.54
C HIS A 403 -17.53 12.52 9.68
N GLY A 404 -17.41 12.33 8.37
CA GLY A 404 -18.54 12.46 7.46
C GLY A 404 -18.16 12.47 5.98
N ASP A 405 -19.19 12.31 5.16
CA ASP A 405 -19.09 12.44 3.71
C ASP A 405 -19.02 13.91 3.31
N LEU A 406 -18.20 14.22 2.32
CA LEU A 406 -18.12 15.57 1.75
C LEU A 406 -19.24 15.78 0.72
N PRO A 407 -20.02 16.87 0.82
CA PRO A 407 -21.14 17.13 -0.09
C PRO A 407 -20.64 17.29 -1.53
N ASP A 408 -21.40 16.76 -2.47
CA ASP A 408 -21.16 16.85 -3.92
C ASP A 408 -19.82 16.25 -4.41
N GLN A 409 -19.11 15.50 -3.57
CA GLN A 409 -17.83 14.85 -3.92
C GLN A 409 -18.00 13.35 -4.12
N VAL A 410 -18.66 12.98 -5.21
CA VAL A 410 -18.93 11.59 -5.57
C VAL A 410 -18.41 11.30 -6.98
N THR A 411 -17.89 10.11 -7.21
CA THR A 411 -17.54 9.69 -8.57
C THR A 411 -18.78 9.62 -9.45
N ILE A 412 -18.63 9.91 -10.74
CA ILE A 412 -19.76 9.93 -11.69
C ILE A 412 -19.58 8.93 -12.83
N SER A 413 -18.38 8.35 -12.99
CA SER A 413 -18.12 7.40 -14.08
C SER A 413 -19.10 6.22 -14.10
N GLN A 414 -19.45 5.69 -12.93
CA GLN A 414 -20.38 4.56 -12.83
C GLN A 414 -21.83 4.90 -13.20
N ASP A 415 -22.22 6.16 -13.05
CA ASP A 415 -23.57 6.63 -13.39
C ASP A 415 -23.69 6.75 -14.92
N HIS A 416 -22.68 7.36 -15.57
CA HIS A 416 -22.62 7.53 -17.02
C HIS A 416 -22.29 6.26 -17.80
N TRP A 417 -21.56 5.30 -17.20
CA TRP A 417 -21.16 4.08 -17.89
C TRP A 417 -22.36 3.29 -18.44
N ARG A 418 -23.49 3.33 -17.72
CA ARG A 418 -24.74 2.70 -18.12
C ARG A 418 -25.34 3.27 -19.40
N ASP A 419 -25.07 4.54 -19.71
CA ASP A 419 -25.55 5.20 -20.92
C ASP A 419 -24.90 4.61 -22.18
N PHE A 420 -23.67 4.07 -22.04
CA PHE A 420 -22.88 3.50 -23.13
C PHE A 420 -22.89 1.97 -23.17
N HIS A 421 -23.34 1.31 -22.09
CA HIS A 421 -23.42 -0.15 -21.98
C HIS A 421 -24.81 -0.60 -21.50
N PRO A 422 -25.90 -0.26 -22.21
CA PRO A 422 -27.28 -0.51 -21.75
C PRO A 422 -27.61 -2.01 -21.66
N ASP A 423 -26.94 -2.84 -22.45
CA ASP A 423 -27.16 -4.29 -22.52
C ASP A 423 -26.35 -5.08 -21.48
N GLU A 424 -25.39 -4.44 -20.80
CA GLU A 424 -24.57 -5.09 -19.80
C GLU A 424 -25.24 -5.13 -18.43
N LYS A 425 -25.41 -6.34 -17.90
CA LYS A 425 -26.07 -6.56 -16.60
C LYS A 425 -25.17 -6.28 -15.41
N ARG A 426 -23.84 -6.35 -15.58
CA ARG A 426 -22.86 -6.15 -14.51
C ARG A 426 -22.18 -4.81 -14.72
N LEU A 427 -22.14 -4.00 -13.67
CA LEU A 427 -21.42 -2.73 -13.63
C LEU A 427 -20.01 -2.97 -13.08
N PRO A 428 -18.92 -2.79 -13.86
CA PRO A 428 -17.54 -2.99 -13.40
C PRO A 428 -16.97 -1.79 -12.62
N LEU A 429 -17.80 -0.78 -12.36
CA LEU A 429 -17.43 0.48 -11.74
C LEU A 429 -18.08 0.58 -10.37
N LYS A 430 -17.28 0.96 -9.37
CA LYS A 430 -17.77 1.20 -8.01
C LYS A 430 -18.04 2.69 -7.79
N ARG A 431 -19.19 3.02 -7.20
CA ARG A 431 -19.46 4.37 -6.71
C ARG A 431 -18.57 4.65 -5.51
N HIS A 432 -17.85 5.77 -5.54
CA HIS A 432 -17.05 6.22 -4.40
C HIS A 432 -17.47 7.61 -3.94
N GLN A 433 -17.63 7.77 -2.64
CA GLN A 433 -17.93 9.01 -1.94
C GLN A 433 -16.68 9.48 -1.20
N HIS A 434 -16.30 10.75 -1.38
CA HIS A 434 -15.19 11.34 -0.62
C HIS A 434 -15.60 11.51 0.84
N TYR A 435 -14.74 11.05 1.75
CA TYR A 435 -15.03 10.85 3.16
C TYR A 435 -13.82 11.23 4.02
N ARG A 436 -14.08 11.87 5.16
CA ARG A 436 -13.03 12.22 6.15
C ARG A 436 -13.37 11.71 7.53
N LEU A 437 -12.35 11.22 8.22
CA LEU A 437 -12.42 10.69 9.58
C LEU A 437 -11.29 11.30 10.41
N VAL A 438 -11.61 11.72 11.63
CA VAL A 438 -10.64 12.22 12.61
C VAL A 438 -10.74 11.36 13.87
N VAL A 439 -9.59 10.87 14.34
CA VAL A 439 -9.46 10.10 15.58
C VAL A 439 -8.43 10.74 16.49
N LYS A 440 -8.56 10.51 17.80
CA LYS A 440 -7.72 11.15 18.82
C LYS A 440 -6.28 10.64 18.77
N GLU A 441 -6.10 9.34 18.58
CA GLU A 441 -4.80 8.67 18.69
C GLU A 441 -3.97 8.87 17.42
N VAL A 442 -2.71 9.27 17.62
CA VAL A 442 -1.68 9.28 16.57
C VAL A 442 -0.68 8.18 16.89
N GLY A 443 -0.76 7.06 16.17
CA GLY A 443 0.11 5.90 16.40
C GLY A 443 1.41 5.92 15.60
N LEU A 444 2.38 5.15 16.09
CA LEU A 444 3.57 4.75 15.33
C LEU A 444 3.31 3.42 14.60
N PRO A 445 3.95 3.18 13.46
CA PRO A 445 3.95 1.86 12.81
C PRO A 445 4.44 0.76 13.76
N LEU A 446 3.92 -0.46 13.62
CA LEU A 446 4.35 -1.59 14.46
C LEU A 446 5.85 -1.93 14.32
N GLU A 447 6.49 -1.60 13.20
CA GLU A 447 7.96 -1.71 13.02
C GLU A 447 8.77 -0.87 13.99
N ASP A 448 8.19 0.14 14.61
CA ASP A 448 8.88 1.05 15.54
C ASP A 448 8.84 0.56 17.00
N PHE A 449 8.41 -0.70 17.26
CA PHE A 449 8.56 -1.33 18.58
C PHE A 449 10.00 -1.21 19.07
N ARG A 450 10.25 -1.07 20.37
CA ARG A 450 11.57 -0.60 20.85
C ARG A 450 12.59 -1.73 20.84
N ASN A 451 13.05 -2.20 22.00
CA ASN A 451 14.23 -3.07 22.04
C ASN A 451 13.88 -4.55 22.25
N LYS A 452 12.63 -4.84 22.58
CA LYS A 452 12.18 -6.14 23.10
C LYS A 452 11.08 -6.73 22.23
N SER A 453 11.21 -8.00 21.89
CA SER A 453 10.17 -8.79 21.23
C SER A 453 8.88 -8.91 22.05
N THR A 454 8.95 -8.73 23.37
CA THR A 454 7.76 -8.66 24.23
C THR A 454 6.83 -7.53 23.81
N GLU A 455 7.35 -6.36 23.41
CA GLU A 455 6.52 -5.22 23.00
C GLU A 455 5.74 -5.50 21.71
N LEU A 456 6.34 -6.23 20.76
CA LEU A 456 5.64 -6.71 19.57
C LEU A 456 4.48 -7.65 19.95
N CYS A 457 4.74 -8.58 20.88
CA CYS A 457 3.75 -9.54 21.34
C CYS A 457 2.65 -8.87 22.17
N GLU A 458 2.98 -7.89 23.02
CA GLU A 458 2.04 -7.08 23.79
C GLU A 458 1.14 -6.24 22.86
N ALA A 459 1.70 -5.64 21.82
CA ALA A 459 0.90 -4.90 20.84
C ALA A 459 -0.11 -5.80 20.11
N LEU A 460 0.31 -7.00 19.70
CA LEU A 460 -0.58 -8.00 19.10
C LEU A 460 -1.63 -8.50 20.09
N TYR A 461 -1.23 -8.74 21.35
CA TYR A 461 -2.11 -9.13 22.43
C TYR A 461 -3.22 -8.10 22.68
N HIS A 462 -2.89 -6.81 22.77
CA HIS A 462 -3.87 -5.74 22.89
C HIS A 462 -4.85 -5.71 21.70
N CYS A 463 -4.36 -5.94 20.47
CA CYS A 463 -5.23 -5.98 19.28
C CYS A 463 -6.10 -7.24 19.22
N LEU A 464 -5.63 -8.38 19.76
CA LEU A 464 -6.44 -9.59 19.94
C LEU A 464 -7.60 -9.33 20.91
N LEU A 465 -7.34 -8.65 22.04
CA LEU A 465 -8.39 -8.24 22.98
C LEU A 465 -9.39 -7.26 22.33
N ALA A 466 -8.90 -6.30 21.55
CA ALA A 466 -9.75 -5.38 20.79
C ALA A 466 -10.69 -6.13 19.84
N HIS A 467 -10.14 -7.10 19.11
CA HIS A 467 -10.92 -7.91 18.17
C HIS A 467 -11.86 -8.87 18.88
N GLU A 468 -11.49 -9.48 20.00
CA GLU A 468 -12.38 -10.34 20.79
C GLU A 468 -13.63 -9.57 21.23
N GLU A 469 -13.45 -8.43 21.90
CA GLU A 469 -14.55 -7.60 22.38
C GLU A 469 -15.40 -7.04 21.22
N ALA A 470 -14.78 -6.66 20.10
CA ALA A 470 -15.51 -6.26 18.90
C ALA A 470 -16.33 -7.42 18.30
N TYR A 471 -15.76 -8.63 18.27
CA TYR A 471 -16.40 -9.83 17.76
C TYR A 471 -17.59 -10.25 18.63
N ASP A 472 -17.47 -10.16 19.95
CA ASP A 472 -18.55 -10.37 20.91
C ASP A 472 -19.65 -9.30 20.80
N ALA A 473 -19.28 -8.07 20.45
CA ALA A 473 -20.22 -7.01 20.06
C ALA A 473 -20.83 -7.22 18.65
N GLY A 474 -20.46 -8.31 17.97
CA GLY A 474 -21.00 -8.71 16.67
C GLY A 474 -20.32 -8.05 15.48
N ILE A 475 -19.07 -7.62 15.58
CA ILE A 475 -18.28 -7.00 14.50
C ILE A 475 -17.00 -7.81 14.22
N ILE A 476 -16.77 -8.16 12.96
CA ILE A 476 -15.51 -8.76 12.48
C ILE A 476 -14.73 -7.74 11.63
N HIS A 477 -13.40 -7.68 11.77
CA HIS A 477 -12.57 -6.63 11.17
C HIS A 477 -12.31 -6.85 9.66
N ARG A 478 -11.92 -8.06 9.26
CA ARG A 478 -11.68 -8.52 7.86
C ARG A 478 -10.46 -7.92 7.15
N ASP A 479 -9.56 -7.25 7.86
CA ASP A 479 -8.32 -6.71 7.30
C ASP A 479 -7.22 -6.56 8.36
N ILE A 480 -7.02 -7.61 9.16
CA ILE A 480 -5.87 -7.66 10.06
C ILE A 480 -4.58 -7.68 9.23
N SER A 481 -3.77 -6.65 9.41
CA SER A 481 -2.55 -6.44 8.65
C SER A 481 -1.50 -5.69 9.48
N ALA A 482 -0.24 -5.77 9.05
CA ALA A 482 0.84 -5.02 9.68
C ALA A 482 0.67 -3.49 9.61
N GLY A 483 -0.07 -2.98 8.62
CA GLY A 483 -0.37 -1.55 8.49
C GLY A 483 -1.47 -1.08 9.44
N ASN A 484 -2.29 -2.01 9.93
CA ASN A 484 -3.48 -1.69 10.71
C ASN A 484 -3.30 -1.88 12.23
N ILE A 485 -2.11 -2.35 12.65
CA ILE A 485 -1.72 -2.42 14.06
C ILE A 485 -0.70 -1.31 14.32
N LEU A 486 -1.04 -0.39 15.21
CA LEU A 486 -0.19 0.75 15.57
C LEU A 486 0.28 0.65 17.01
N LEU A 487 1.42 1.28 17.31
CA LEU A 487 1.90 1.50 18.65
C LEU A 487 1.44 2.88 19.13
N CYS A 488 0.73 2.93 20.25
CA CYS A 488 0.29 4.16 20.87
C CYS A 488 0.76 4.22 22.32
N MET A 489 0.85 5.43 22.86
CA MET A 489 1.23 5.64 24.26
C MET A 489 0.08 6.24 25.04
N GLN A 490 -0.24 5.61 26.17
CA GLN A 490 -1.25 6.07 27.11
C GLN A 490 -0.80 7.32 27.87
N ASP A 491 -1.73 7.95 28.58
CA ASP A 491 -1.45 9.15 29.38
C ASP A 491 -0.49 8.86 30.56
N ASP A 492 -0.40 7.60 31.02
CA ASP A 492 0.54 7.17 32.05
C ASP A 492 1.97 6.90 31.51
N GLY A 493 2.15 6.90 30.18
CA GLY A 493 3.42 6.66 29.50
C GLY A 493 3.67 5.21 29.08
N GLU A 494 2.72 4.29 29.31
CA GLU A 494 2.83 2.91 28.84
C GLU A 494 2.42 2.78 27.36
N TRP A 495 3.11 1.90 26.65
CA TRP A 495 2.83 1.62 25.23
C TRP A 495 1.81 0.49 25.10
N TYR A 496 0.96 0.59 24.08
CA TYR A 496 -0.03 -0.42 23.75
C TYR A 496 -0.22 -0.55 22.23
N GLY A 497 -0.82 -1.67 21.82
CA GLY A 497 -1.21 -1.89 20.43
C GLY A 497 -2.61 -1.34 20.18
N LEU A 498 -2.80 -0.60 19.09
CA LEU A 498 -4.07 -0.03 18.66
C LEU A 498 -4.46 -0.68 17.33
N LEU A 499 -5.65 -1.29 17.26
CA LEU A 499 -6.21 -1.88 16.05
C LEU A 499 -7.02 -0.82 15.27
N ASN A 500 -6.48 -0.36 14.14
CA ASN A 500 -7.07 0.70 13.32
C ASN A 500 -7.77 0.15 12.06
N ASP A 501 -8.37 1.06 11.28
CA ASP A 501 -8.92 0.79 9.94
C ASP A 501 -10.09 -0.19 9.88
N TRP A 502 -11.19 0.22 10.52
CA TRP A 502 -12.43 -0.57 10.62
C TRP A 502 -13.34 -0.41 9.39
N GLU A 503 -12.84 0.16 8.29
CA GLU A 503 -13.64 0.44 7.08
C GLU A 503 -14.12 -0.82 6.36
N LEU A 504 -13.40 -1.94 6.53
CA LEU A 504 -13.75 -3.23 5.98
C LEU A 504 -14.56 -4.11 6.93
N SER A 505 -14.87 -3.63 8.13
CA SER A 505 -15.59 -4.41 9.13
C SER A 505 -17.01 -4.79 8.68
N LYS A 506 -17.56 -5.86 9.24
CA LYS A 506 -18.96 -6.27 9.03
C LYS A 506 -19.60 -6.83 10.29
N LYS A 507 -20.93 -6.77 10.34
CA LYS A 507 -21.72 -7.41 11.40
C LYS A 507 -21.72 -8.92 11.22
N VAL A 508 -21.43 -9.68 12.28
CA VAL A 508 -21.38 -11.15 12.27
C VAL A 508 -22.73 -11.76 11.89
N ASP A 509 -23.85 -11.21 12.39
CA ASP A 509 -25.20 -11.70 12.05
C ASP A 509 -25.64 -11.41 10.60
N SER A 510 -24.96 -10.48 9.91
CA SER A 510 -25.24 -10.18 8.50
C SER A 510 -24.65 -11.23 7.54
N LEU A 511 -23.88 -12.19 8.06
CA LEU A 511 -23.27 -13.27 7.32
C LEU A 511 -24.29 -14.28 6.76
N ASP A 512 -25.57 -14.23 7.16
CA ASP A 512 -26.65 -15.09 6.64
C ASP A 512 -27.34 -14.55 5.38
N SER A 513 -27.07 -13.30 5.00
CA SER A 513 -27.62 -12.74 3.77
C SER A 513 -26.87 -13.27 2.54
N GLU A 514 -27.60 -13.83 1.57
CA GLU A 514 -27.08 -14.05 0.21
C GLU A 514 -26.84 -12.69 -0.46
N ALA A 515 -25.77 -12.01 -0.07
CA ALA A 515 -25.32 -10.78 -0.68
C ALA A 515 -23.98 -11.07 -1.36
N ARG A 516 -24.02 -11.09 -2.70
CA ARG A 516 -22.87 -11.15 -3.61
C ARG A 516 -21.71 -10.32 -3.03
N GLN A 517 -20.71 -10.95 -2.42
CA GLN A 517 -19.37 -10.35 -2.31
C GLN A 517 -18.70 -10.70 -3.64
N PRO A 518 -18.61 -9.80 -4.64
CA PRO A 518 -18.01 -10.17 -5.90
C PRO A 518 -16.49 -10.29 -5.78
N ASP A 519 -15.88 -9.75 -4.71
CA ASP A 519 -14.45 -9.46 -4.63
C ASP A 519 -13.80 -9.85 -3.29
N ARG A 520 -12.60 -10.42 -3.36
CA ARG A 520 -11.72 -10.73 -2.21
C ARG A 520 -11.30 -9.45 -1.48
N THR A 521 -11.58 -9.35 -0.19
CA THR A 521 -11.21 -8.21 0.69
C THR A 521 -10.07 -8.59 1.65
N GLY A 522 -9.11 -7.68 1.86
CA GLY A 522 -8.03 -7.83 2.83
C GLY A 522 -6.62 -7.68 2.23
N THR A 523 -5.61 -7.55 3.09
CA THR A 523 -4.20 -7.42 2.68
C THR A 523 -3.56 -8.77 2.36
N TRP A 524 -3.15 -8.99 1.09
CA TRP A 524 -2.66 -10.28 0.56
C TRP A 524 -1.64 -11.00 1.43
N GLN A 525 -0.63 -10.27 1.88
CA GLN A 525 0.46 -10.81 2.69
C GLN A 525 -0.05 -11.47 3.97
N TYR A 526 -1.13 -10.96 4.56
CA TYR A 526 -1.64 -11.40 5.86
C TYR A 526 -2.92 -12.22 5.78
N MET A 527 -3.61 -12.25 4.62
CA MET A 527 -4.77 -13.13 4.44
C MET A 527 -4.44 -14.61 4.67
N SER A 528 -5.42 -15.33 5.22
CA SER A 528 -5.35 -16.78 5.42
C SER A 528 -5.18 -17.53 4.11
N ALA A 529 -4.58 -18.70 4.15
CA ALA A 529 -4.42 -19.50 2.92
C ALA A 529 -5.78 -19.95 2.34
N HIS A 530 -6.81 -20.17 3.17
CA HIS A 530 -8.18 -20.39 2.71
C HIS A 530 -8.77 -19.19 1.95
N ALA A 531 -8.70 -17.97 2.49
CA ALA A 531 -9.20 -16.77 1.82
C ALA A 531 -8.42 -16.46 0.52
N LEU A 532 -7.13 -16.80 0.49
CA LEU A 532 -6.30 -16.71 -0.72
C LEU A 532 -6.66 -17.76 -1.77
N ASN A 533 -7.15 -18.93 -1.39
CA ASN A 533 -7.51 -20.00 -2.32
C ASN A 533 -8.97 -19.91 -2.81
N ASP A 534 -9.85 -19.29 -2.02
CA ASP A 534 -11.25 -19.06 -2.39
C ASP A 534 -11.60 -17.56 -2.27
N PRO A 535 -11.59 -16.81 -3.39
CA PRO A 535 -11.94 -15.38 -3.40
C PRO A 535 -13.35 -15.06 -2.92
N TYR A 536 -14.26 -16.03 -2.89
CA TYR A 536 -15.68 -15.84 -2.54
C TYR A 536 -16.01 -16.35 -1.13
N ARG A 537 -15.03 -16.93 -0.44
CA ARG A 537 -15.20 -17.41 0.93
C ARG A 537 -15.54 -16.26 1.87
N LYS A 538 -16.48 -16.53 2.79
CA LYS A 538 -16.76 -15.64 3.93
C LYS A 538 -15.62 -15.74 4.93
N ILE A 539 -15.06 -14.59 5.30
CA ILE A 539 -14.04 -14.48 6.35
C ILE A 539 -14.67 -14.85 7.70
N VAL A 540 -14.05 -15.78 8.40
CA VAL A 540 -14.44 -16.23 9.75
C VAL A 540 -13.34 -15.93 10.77
N VAL A 541 -13.61 -16.14 12.06
CA VAL A 541 -12.65 -15.82 13.14
C VAL A 541 -11.32 -16.56 12.97
N GLN A 542 -11.33 -17.80 12.47
CA GLN A 542 -10.13 -18.59 12.18
C GLN A 542 -9.21 -17.87 11.16
N ASP A 543 -9.80 -17.21 10.17
CA ASP A 543 -9.04 -16.48 9.14
C ASP A 543 -8.35 -15.24 9.75
N GLU A 544 -9.03 -14.52 10.66
CA GLU A 544 -8.48 -13.35 11.35
C GLU A 544 -7.36 -13.74 12.34
N LEU A 545 -7.53 -14.86 13.06
CA LEU A 545 -6.48 -15.41 13.93
C LEU A 545 -5.24 -15.86 13.14
N GLU A 546 -5.43 -16.43 11.95
CA GLU A 546 -4.32 -16.73 11.04
C GLU A 546 -3.62 -15.43 10.56
N ALA A 547 -4.38 -14.37 10.30
CA ALA A 547 -3.80 -13.07 9.94
C ALA A 547 -2.95 -12.46 11.06
N PHE A 548 -3.38 -12.53 12.33
CA PHE A 548 -2.55 -12.14 13.48
C PHE A 548 -1.23 -12.94 13.54
N PHE A 549 -1.28 -14.25 13.28
CA PHE A 549 -0.09 -15.09 13.19
C PHE A 549 0.85 -14.63 12.06
N HIS A 550 0.31 -14.32 10.88
CA HIS A 550 1.11 -13.83 9.75
C HIS A 550 1.79 -12.49 10.06
N VAL A 551 1.13 -11.58 10.78
CA VAL A 551 1.73 -10.31 11.25
C VAL A 551 2.89 -10.59 12.22
N LEU A 552 2.69 -11.47 13.21
CA LEU A 552 3.72 -11.86 14.17
C LEU A 552 4.96 -12.42 13.45
N LEU A 553 4.75 -13.39 12.54
CA LEU A 553 5.82 -14.00 11.77
C LEU A 553 6.57 -12.99 10.91
N TYR A 554 5.85 -12.07 10.27
CA TYR A 554 6.43 -11.03 9.41
C TYR A 554 7.43 -10.15 10.17
N TYR A 555 7.03 -9.64 11.34
CA TYR A 555 7.89 -8.80 12.15
C TYR A 555 9.01 -9.60 12.84
N ALA A 556 8.72 -10.82 13.30
CA ALA A 556 9.70 -11.68 13.93
C ALA A 556 10.87 -11.99 12.97
N ILE A 557 10.58 -12.35 11.71
CA ILE A 557 11.62 -12.59 10.68
C ILE A 557 12.42 -11.33 10.34
N ARG A 558 11.77 -10.16 10.31
CA ARG A 558 12.45 -8.91 9.99
C ARG A 558 13.43 -8.48 11.06
N PHE A 559 13.13 -8.71 12.34
CA PHE A 559 13.83 -8.04 13.44
C PHE A 559 14.49 -8.97 14.45
N LEU A 560 13.99 -10.20 14.68
CA LEU A 560 14.45 -11.04 15.78
C LEU A 560 15.52 -12.06 15.38
N PRO A 561 16.42 -12.50 16.28
CA PRO A 561 17.41 -13.54 15.99
C PRO A 561 16.74 -14.88 15.66
N HIS A 562 17.14 -15.49 14.55
CA HIS A 562 16.57 -16.74 14.04
C HIS A 562 17.59 -17.55 13.24
N ASN A 563 17.28 -18.82 12.99
CA ASN A 563 18.16 -19.75 12.26
C ASN A 563 18.10 -19.64 10.72
N LEU A 564 17.33 -18.70 10.15
CA LEU A 564 17.38 -18.37 8.72
C LEU A 564 18.56 -17.45 8.41
N ALA A 565 19.37 -17.81 7.41
CA ALA A 565 20.49 -16.99 6.95
C ALA A 565 20.03 -15.60 6.46
N GLU A 566 20.76 -14.54 6.82
CA GLU A 566 20.37 -13.14 6.54
C GLU A 566 20.16 -12.87 5.04
N ASN A 567 21.00 -13.43 4.17
CA ASN A 567 20.87 -13.30 2.72
C ASN A 567 19.63 -13.99 2.14
N SER A 568 19.03 -14.92 2.89
CA SER A 568 17.82 -15.65 2.52
C SER A 568 16.54 -15.00 3.04
N VAL A 569 16.63 -14.02 3.96
CA VAL A 569 15.45 -13.34 4.55
C VAL A 569 14.59 -12.67 3.46
N GLY A 570 15.20 -11.95 2.52
CA GLY A 570 14.48 -11.32 1.42
C GLY A 570 13.71 -12.32 0.54
N LYS A 571 14.35 -13.47 0.24
CA LYS A 571 13.74 -14.56 -0.52
C LYS A 571 12.59 -15.19 0.26
N PHE A 572 12.77 -15.45 1.55
CA PHE A 572 11.75 -16.01 2.42
C PHE A 572 10.52 -15.10 2.50
N LEU A 573 10.73 -13.80 2.74
CA LEU A 573 9.63 -12.85 2.82
C LEU A 573 8.85 -12.79 1.51
N HIS A 574 9.54 -12.82 0.37
CA HIS A 574 8.87 -12.93 -0.94
C HIS A 574 8.08 -14.24 -1.08
N ASP A 575 8.71 -15.39 -0.86
CA ASP A 575 8.12 -16.70 -1.12
C ASP A 575 6.93 -17.02 -0.20
N TYR A 576 6.96 -16.53 1.05
CA TYR A 576 5.91 -16.74 2.03
C TYR A 576 4.78 -15.70 1.91
N PHE A 577 5.11 -14.41 1.79
CA PHE A 577 4.11 -13.34 1.88
C PHE A 577 3.67 -12.79 0.51
N ASP A 578 4.56 -12.68 -0.48
CA ASP A 578 4.26 -12.05 -1.78
C ASP A 578 3.94 -13.05 -2.90
N ALA A 579 4.44 -14.29 -2.80
CA ALA A 579 4.27 -15.29 -3.84
C ALA A 579 2.81 -15.74 -3.98
N TYR A 580 2.46 -16.14 -5.20
CA TYR A 580 1.11 -16.53 -5.59
C TYR A 580 1.17 -17.63 -6.65
N THR A 581 0.06 -18.35 -6.84
CA THR A 581 -0.10 -19.33 -7.91
C THR A 581 -1.22 -18.86 -8.86
N PRO A 582 -1.05 -18.87 -10.19
CA PRO A 582 -2.16 -18.62 -11.10
C PRO A 582 -3.22 -19.71 -10.98
N GLY A 583 -4.46 -19.31 -10.71
CA GLY A 583 -5.62 -20.19 -10.62
C GLY A 583 -6.28 -20.43 -11.98
N PRO A 584 -7.10 -21.49 -12.10
CA PRO A 584 -7.70 -21.92 -13.37
C PRO A 584 -8.71 -20.93 -13.96
N LEU A 585 -9.29 -20.05 -13.14
CA LEU A 585 -10.30 -19.05 -13.55
C LEU A 585 -9.72 -17.62 -13.65
N GLY A 586 -8.39 -17.49 -13.81
CA GLY A 586 -7.72 -16.19 -13.92
C GLY A 586 -7.53 -15.43 -12.59
N HIS A 587 -7.99 -15.98 -11.47
CA HIS A 587 -7.67 -15.47 -10.13
C HIS A 587 -6.30 -15.98 -9.67
N TYR A 588 -5.67 -15.27 -8.74
CA TYR A 588 -4.45 -15.73 -8.09
C TYR A 588 -4.75 -16.40 -6.76
N THR A 589 -4.09 -17.51 -6.49
CA THR A 589 -4.22 -18.30 -5.26
C THR A 589 -2.97 -18.22 -4.39
N CYS A 590 -3.03 -18.80 -3.20
CA CYS A 590 -1.97 -18.78 -2.21
C CYS A 590 -0.62 -19.27 -2.78
N GLY A 591 0.48 -18.63 -2.36
CA GLY A 591 1.83 -19.11 -2.60
C GLY A 591 2.10 -20.43 -1.86
N ARG A 592 2.98 -21.26 -2.41
CA ARG A 592 3.29 -22.61 -1.88
C ARG A 592 3.84 -22.58 -0.45
N ALA A 593 4.76 -21.67 -0.14
CA ALA A 593 5.40 -21.66 1.19
C ALA A 593 4.42 -21.37 2.33
N LYS A 594 3.40 -20.51 2.09
CA LYS A 594 2.36 -20.20 3.09
C LYS A 594 1.42 -21.40 3.30
N ILE A 595 0.84 -21.93 2.22
CA ILE A 595 -0.11 -23.06 2.33
C ILE A 595 0.59 -24.31 2.92
N ASP A 596 1.82 -24.61 2.49
CA ASP A 596 2.57 -25.76 3.00
C ASP A 596 2.82 -25.62 4.52
N ALA A 597 3.08 -24.40 5.01
CA ALA A 597 3.28 -24.16 6.44
C ALA A 597 2.00 -24.36 7.25
N MET A 598 0.85 -23.94 6.71
CA MET A 598 -0.46 -24.16 7.35
C MET A 598 -0.81 -25.64 7.37
N GLU A 599 -0.68 -26.34 6.24
CA GLU A 599 -1.02 -27.77 6.13
C GLU A 599 -0.15 -28.67 7.03
N HIS A 600 1.16 -28.44 7.06
CA HIS A 600 2.10 -29.31 7.78
C HIS A 600 2.39 -28.84 9.21
N GLY A 601 1.94 -27.66 9.60
CA GLY A 601 2.21 -27.07 10.92
C GLY A 601 3.69 -26.75 11.17
N VAL A 602 4.49 -26.59 10.10
CA VAL A 602 5.93 -26.32 10.17
C VAL A 602 6.36 -25.40 9.03
N ILE A 603 7.12 -24.35 9.37
CA ILE A 603 7.79 -23.50 8.38
C ILE A 603 9.15 -24.12 8.02
N SER A 604 9.23 -24.73 6.85
CA SER A 604 10.43 -25.44 6.36
C SER A 604 11.49 -24.48 5.80
N LEU A 605 12.74 -24.62 6.27
CA LEU A 605 13.90 -23.88 5.78
C LEU A 605 14.75 -24.65 4.76
N ARG A 606 14.36 -25.88 4.39
CA ARG A 606 15.17 -26.79 3.56
C ARG A 606 15.60 -26.16 2.22
N THR A 607 14.72 -25.43 1.58
CA THR A 607 14.96 -24.78 0.28
C THR A 607 15.84 -23.52 0.38
N TYR A 608 16.03 -22.98 1.59
CA TYR A 608 16.88 -21.82 1.85
C TYR A 608 18.29 -22.20 2.29
N HIS A 609 18.47 -23.41 2.86
CA HIS A 609 19.75 -23.95 3.31
C HIS A 609 20.37 -24.99 2.34
N GLY A 610 19.74 -25.27 1.20
CA GLY A 610 20.28 -26.20 0.19
C GLY A 610 20.35 -27.67 0.62
N GLY A 611 19.69 -28.04 1.73
CA GLY A 611 19.75 -29.39 2.30
C GLY A 611 21.04 -29.74 3.06
N GLU A 612 21.98 -28.80 3.18
CA GLU A 612 23.29 -29.02 3.82
C GLU A 612 23.22 -29.03 5.36
N ASP A 613 22.16 -28.43 5.94
CA ASP A 613 21.93 -28.40 7.39
C ASP A 613 20.69 -29.21 7.78
N ALA A 614 20.87 -30.52 7.95
CA ALA A 614 19.82 -31.45 8.36
C ALA A 614 19.29 -31.19 9.79
N LYS A 615 19.98 -30.38 10.60
CA LYS A 615 19.57 -30.04 11.97
C LYS A 615 18.73 -28.76 12.03
N ASN A 616 18.87 -27.84 11.07
CA ASN A 616 18.10 -26.59 10.96
C ASN A 616 17.10 -26.60 9.80
N VAL A 617 16.19 -27.57 9.82
CA VAL A 617 15.16 -27.75 8.77
C VAL A 617 13.87 -26.96 9.02
N ALA A 618 13.62 -26.54 10.26
CA ALA A 618 12.44 -25.77 10.65
C ALA A 618 12.87 -24.41 11.19
N LEU A 619 12.09 -23.37 10.90
CA LEU A 619 12.31 -22.03 11.43
C LEU A 619 12.26 -22.05 12.96
N ARG A 620 13.26 -21.44 13.59
CA ARG A 620 13.35 -21.24 15.04
C ARG A 620 13.96 -19.88 15.37
N PHE A 621 13.42 -19.25 16.40
CA PHE A 621 13.94 -18.04 17.00
C PHE A 621 14.86 -18.39 18.17
N ARG A 622 15.96 -17.65 18.34
CA ARG A 622 16.96 -17.92 19.37
C ARG A 622 17.12 -16.73 20.29
N PHE A 623 17.56 -16.97 21.52
CA PHE A 623 18.05 -15.88 22.35
C PHE A 623 19.23 -15.19 21.66
N PRO A 624 19.34 -13.85 21.80
CA PRO A 624 20.50 -13.12 21.32
C PRO A 624 21.75 -13.55 22.11
N THR A 625 22.90 -13.64 21.42
CA THR A 625 24.19 -13.93 22.08
C THR A 625 24.67 -12.72 22.89
N ALA A 626 25.61 -12.92 23.81
CA ALA A 626 26.18 -11.81 24.59
C ALA A 626 26.82 -10.73 23.69
N GLU A 627 27.43 -11.15 22.59
CA GLU A 627 28.01 -10.25 21.58
C GLU A 627 26.93 -9.44 20.85
N GLU A 628 25.82 -10.09 20.46
CA GLU A 628 24.67 -9.41 19.85
C GLU A 628 24.04 -8.41 20.82
N ILE A 629 23.83 -8.77 22.09
CA ILE A 629 23.29 -7.86 23.10
C ILE A 629 24.19 -6.62 23.25
N GLN A 630 25.52 -6.79 23.25
CA GLN A 630 26.46 -5.68 23.33
C GLN A 630 26.38 -4.77 22.09
N GLN A 631 26.24 -5.35 20.90
CA GLN A 631 26.07 -4.60 19.66
C GLN A 631 24.74 -3.83 19.63
N LEU A 632 23.63 -4.48 20.01
CA LEU A 632 22.30 -3.87 20.06
C LEU A 632 22.25 -2.73 21.09
N SER A 633 22.82 -2.93 22.27
CA SER A 633 22.93 -1.89 23.31
C SER A 633 23.72 -0.67 22.82
N SER A 634 24.81 -0.90 22.09
CA SER A 634 25.64 0.17 21.52
C SER A 634 24.94 0.92 20.39
N GLN A 635 24.14 0.23 19.57
CA GLN A 635 23.33 0.84 18.53
C GLN A 635 22.18 1.66 19.12
N ASN A 636 21.52 1.16 20.17
CA ASN A 636 20.44 1.87 20.85
C ASN A 636 20.92 3.15 21.54
N ASN A 637 22.12 3.17 22.11
CA ASN A 637 22.71 4.39 22.68
C ASN A 637 23.04 5.45 21.60
N LYS A 638 23.35 5.03 20.37
CA LYS A 638 23.52 5.94 19.22
C LYS A 638 22.18 6.39 18.63
N ALA A 639 21.19 5.51 18.60
CA ALA A 639 19.83 5.83 18.16
C ALA A 639 19.09 6.74 19.16
N ALA A 640 19.31 6.63 20.47
CA ALA A 640 18.77 7.58 21.44
C ALA A 640 19.31 9.01 21.25
N ALA A 641 20.47 9.15 20.61
CA ALA A 641 21.07 10.45 20.24
C ALA A 641 20.64 10.96 18.86
N THR A 642 19.81 10.21 18.11
CA THR A 642 19.43 10.53 16.72
C THR A 642 17.94 10.22 16.49
N PRO A 643 17.09 11.16 16.03
CA PRO A 643 15.64 10.90 15.93
C PRO A 643 15.31 9.67 15.04
N PRO A 644 14.23 8.92 15.35
CA PRO A 644 13.91 7.66 14.68
C PRO A 644 13.74 7.85 13.16
N PRO A 645 14.20 6.88 12.34
CA PRO A 645 14.02 6.91 10.91
C PRO A 645 12.54 6.81 10.53
N SER A 646 12.19 7.33 9.36
CA SER A 646 10.82 7.42 8.87
C SER A 646 10.10 6.07 8.76
N PRO A 647 8.76 6.02 8.93
CA PRO A 647 7.97 5.10 8.13
C PRO A 647 8.32 5.36 6.66
N ARG A 648 8.72 4.31 5.94
CA ARG A 648 9.30 4.45 4.60
C ARG A 648 8.29 5.01 3.59
N CYS A 649 8.30 6.33 3.43
CA CYS A 649 8.20 6.98 2.13
C CYS A 649 9.53 7.70 1.88
N ALA A 650 10.33 7.21 0.92
CA ALA A 650 11.52 7.92 0.44
C ALA A 650 11.10 9.24 -0.22
N PRO A 651 11.87 10.33 -0.07
CA PRO A 651 13.12 10.47 -0.80
C PRO A 651 14.34 10.61 0.10
N SER A 652 15.49 10.12 -0.40
CA SER A 652 16.81 10.39 0.15
C SER A 652 17.16 11.88 0.04
N SER A 653 17.49 12.52 1.16
CA SER A 653 17.93 13.92 1.22
C SER A 653 19.17 14.19 0.35
N PRO A 654 19.25 15.30 -0.40
CA PRO A 654 20.51 15.81 -0.92
C PRO A 654 21.20 16.76 0.08
N ALA A 655 22.53 16.71 0.08
CA ALA A 655 23.40 17.57 0.90
C ALA A 655 23.21 19.08 0.62
N PRO A 656 23.41 19.96 1.61
CA PRO A 656 23.20 21.41 1.46
C PRO A 656 24.24 22.05 0.52
N ARG A 657 23.76 22.89 -0.41
CA ARG A 657 24.58 23.76 -1.27
C ARG A 657 24.97 25.04 -0.52
N SER A 658 26.26 25.32 -0.42
CA SER A 658 26.81 26.63 -0.04
C SER A 658 26.93 27.56 -1.26
N SER A 659 26.66 28.85 -1.02
CA SER A 659 26.73 29.99 -1.96
C SER A 659 28.07 30.78 -1.78
N PRO A 660 28.48 31.70 -2.69
CA PRO A 660 29.85 31.68 -3.24
C PRO A 660 30.76 32.93 -3.04
N CYS A 661 32.06 32.72 -3.40
CA CYS A 661 33.10 33.66 -3.91
C CYS A 661 33.93 34.56 -2.94
N PRO A 662 35.14 35.10 -3.31
CA PRO A 662 36.03 34.83 -4.48
C PRO A 662 37.58 34.77 -4.22
N ALA A 663 38.30 34.32 -5.27
CA ALA A 663 39.64 34.70 -5.76
C ALA A 663 40.95 34.38 -5.00
N GLY A 664 41.89 33.73 -5.71
CA GLY A 664 43.33 33.71 -5.39
C GLY A 664 44.10 32.62 -6.17
N ALA A 665 44.85 33.03 -7.18
CA ALA A 665 45.51 32.19 -8.19
C ALA A 665 46.85 31.55 -7.75
N SER A 666 47.17 30.36 -8.28
CA SER A 666 48.42 30.06 -9.03
C SER A 666 48.62 28.53 -9.27
N HIS A 667 48.78 28.16 -10.54
CA HIS A 667 49.29 26.88 -11.11
C HIS A 667 50.83 26.72 -10.92
N PRO A 668 51.51 25.66 -11.44
CA PRO A 668 51.16 24.23 -11.61
C PRO A 668 52.32 23.26 -11.23
N GLN A 669 52.07 21.94 -11.12
CA GLN A 669 52.92 20.87 -11.72
C GLN A 669 52.41 19.44 -11.41
N GLU A 670 52.31 18.64 -12.48
CA GLU A 670 52.14 17.16 -12.57
C GLU A 670 53.51 16.42 -12.46
N PRO A 671 53.62 15.07 -12.61
CA PRO A 671 52.81 13.93 -12.13
C PRO A 671 53.63 12.72 -11.57
N SER A 672 52.97 11.86 -10.76
CA SER A 672 53.22 10.39 -10.54
C SER A 672 54.59 9.93 -9.97
N PRO A 673 54.82 8.64 -9.56
CA PRO A 673 53.95 7.51 -9.17
C PRO A 673 54.36 6.85 -7.79
N SER A 674 53.60 5.84 -7.35
CA SER A 674 53.88 4.90 -6.22
C SER A 674 55.26 4.23 -6.31
N PRO A 675 55.90 3.72 -5.21
CA PRO A 675 55.78 2.30 -4.79
C PRO A 675 56.10 2.06 -3.26
N PRO A 676 56.68 0.92 -2.77
CA PRO A 676 55.95 -0.23 -2.20
C PRO A 676 56.47 -0.71 -0.81
N SER A 677 55.94 -1.85 -0.36
CA SER A 677 56.27 -2.68 0.81
C SER A 677 57.72 -3.18 0.92
N SER A 678 58.23 -3.37 2.15
CA SER A 678 58.76 -4.63 2.79
C SER A 678 59.65 -4.30 4.05
N PRO A 679 60.34 -5.24 4.72
CA PRO A 679 59.98 -5.80 6.04
C PRO A 679 61.12 -5.65 7.09
N LEU A 680 61.00 -6.22 8.31
CA LEU A 680 62.16 -6.73 9.07
C LEU A 680 61.75 -7.63 10.24
N PHE A 681 62.40 -8.80 10.31
CA PHE A 681 62.38 -9.81 11.37
C PHE A 681 63.31 -9.40 12.54
N GLY A 682 63.02 -9.91 13.74
CA GLY A 682 63.94 -9.93 14.88
C GLY A 682 63.39 -10.76 16.04
N SER A 683 64.02 -11.91 16.26
CA SER A 683 63.73 -12.96 17.25
C SER A 683 64.26 -12.64 18.66
N ASP A 684 63.53 -13.04 19.71
CA ASP A 684 64.16 -13.54 20.94
C ASP A 684 63.21 -14.47 21.73
N LEU A 685 63.78 -15.59 22.21
CA LEU A 685 63.13 -16.68 22.92
C LEU A 685 63.53 -16.66 24.39
N THR A 686 62.60 -16.95 25.31
CA THR A 686 62.86 -17.74 26.54
C THR A 686 61.53 -18.22 27.16
N PRO A 687 61.48 -19.38 27.85
CA PRO A 687 60.29 -20.22 27.97
C PRO A 687 59.63 -20.25 29.37
N LEU A 688 58.38 -20.73 29.38
CA LEU A 688 57.44 -20.93 30.51
C LEU A 688 57.95 -21.83 31.65
N PRO A 689 57.30 -21.74 32.83
CA PRO A 689 56.85 -22.95 33.51
C PRO A 689 55.36 -22.93 33.91
N SER A 690 54.86 -24.15 34.03
CA SER A 690 53.48 -24.64 34.04
C SER A 690 52.77 -24.58 35.40
N GLU A 691 51.45 -24.79 35.30
CA GLU A 691 50.51 -25.31 36.31
C GLU A 691 50.08 -24.37 37.45
N ASP A 692 48.91 -23.76 37.26
CA ASP A 692 47.87 -23.75 38.29
C ASP A 692 46.50 -23.96 37.64
N THR A 693 45.66 -24.67 38.38
CA THR A 693 44.52 -25.46 37.95
C THR A 693 43.39 -24.62 37.35
N MET A 694 43.00 -24.88 36.11
CA MET A 694 41.74 -24.36 35.56
C MET A 694 40.55 -25.09 36.21
N PRO A 695 39.51 -24.37 36.71
CA PRO A 695 38.21 -24.99 36.92
C PRO A 695 37.64 -25.38 35.55
N PRO A 696 36.76 -26.40 35.49
CA PRO A 696 36.35 -26.99 34.23
C PRO A 696 35.72 -25.93 33.33
N THR A 697 36.18 -25.90 32.08
CA THR A 697 35.50 -25.23 30.96
C THR A 697 34.02 -25.56 31.03
N GLU A 698 33.22 -24.58 31.47
CA GLU A 698 31.78 -24.65 31.38
C GLU A 698 31.41 -24.91 29.91
N ASP A 699 30.47 -25.83 29.79
CA ASP A 699 29.84 -26.33 28.59
C ASP A 699 29.64 -25.20 27.56
N LYS A 700 29.97 -25.46 26.29
CA LYS A 700 29.58 -24.57 25.19
C LYS A 700 28.06 -24.38 25.30
N THR A 701 27.66 -23.20 25.77
CA THR A 701 26.27 -22.82 26.07
C THR A 701 25.36 -23.29 24.94
N LYS A 702 24.48 -24.27 25.23
CA LYS A 702 23.38 -24.61 24.34
C LYS A 702 22.63 -23.30 24.04
N GLU A 703 22.48 -22.96 22.76
CA GLU A 703 21.64 -21.84 22.33
C GLU A 703 20.28 -21.97 23.02
N LYS A 704 19.91 -20.96 23.81
CA LYS A 704 18.63 -20.93 24.51
C LYS A 704 17.55 -20.59 23.49
N ASP A 705 16.50 -21.40 23.44
CA ASP A 705 15.35 -21.17 22.55
C ASP A 705 14.52 -19.97 23.01
N HIS A 706 14.06 -19.15 22.07
CA HIS A 706 13.23 -17.99 22.35
C HIS A 706 11.78 -18.39 22.72
N PRO A 707 11.10 -17.75 23.70
CA PRO A 707 9.73 -18.12 24.10
C PRO A 707 8.70 -18.03 22.97
N LEU A 708 8.91 -17.10 22.02
CA LEU A 708 8.14 -16.98 20.78
C LEU A 708 7.97 -18.31 20.01
N ASN A 709 8.93 -19.23 20.10
CA ASN A 709 8.80 -20.54 19.46
C ASN A 709 7.60 -21.33 19.99
N GLU A 710 7.25 -21.21 21.28
CA GLU A 710 6.09 -21.87 21.86
C GLU A 710 4.79 -21.37 21.22
N ILE A 711 4.66 -20.04 21.09
CA ILE A 711 3.51 -19.39 20.45
C ILE A 711 3.36 -19.89 19.00
N ILE A 712 4.43 -19.78 18.22
CA ILE A 712 4.43 -20.16 16.80
C ILE A 712 4.12 -21.65 16.61
N GLN A 713 4.72 -22.53 17.41
CA GLN A 713 4.52 -23.97 17.28
C GLN A 713 3.09 -24.40 17.63
N LYS A 714 2.51 -23.84 18.71
CA LYS A 714 1.12 -24.16 19.08
C LYS A 714 0.13 -23.64 18.03
N LEU A 715 0.27 -22.38 17.60
CA LEU A 715 -0.57 -21.81 16.55
C LEU A 715 -0.50 -22.62 15.25
N LEU A 716 0.71 -22.96 14.78
CA LEU A 716 0.88 -23.80 13.59
C LEU A 716 0.25 -25.20 13.76
N SER A 717 0.30 -25.78 14.97
CA SER A 717 -0.36 -27.07 15.23
C SER A 717 -1.88 -26.98 15.17
N TRP A 718 -2.45 -25.86 15.61
CA TRP A 718 -3.89 -25.59 15.55
C TRP A 718 -4.34 -25.34 14.12
N PHE A 719 -3.60 -24.52 13.35
CA PHE A 719 -3.88 -24.31 11.93
C PHE A 719 -3.75 -25.61 11.14
N SER A 720 -2.68 -26.38 11.31
CA SER A 720 -2.54 -27.69 10.64
C SER A 720 -3.70 -28.63 10.92
N ALA A 721 -4.17 -28.67 12.17
CA ALA A 721 -5.35 -29.46 12.52
C ALA A 721 -6.63 -28.95 11.83
N TYR A 722 -6.82 -27.63 11.79
CA TYR A 722 -7.95 -26.99 11.11
C TYR A 722 -7.96 -27.27 9.60
N TYR A 723 -6.82 -27.10 8.92
CA TYR A 723 -6.68 -27.36 7.47
C TYR A 723 -6.84 -28.86 7.15
N ALA A 724 -6.35 -29.76 8.00
CA ALA A 724 -6.51 -31.20 7.81
C ALA A 724 -7.98 -31.65 7.88
N LEU A 725 -8.80 -31.03 8.74
CA LEU A 725 -10.21 -31.37 8.89
C LEU A 725 -11.08 -30.82 7.76
N ASP A 726 -10.70 -29.70 7.13
CA ASP A 726 -11.45 -29.10 6.02
C ASP A 726 -11.28 -29.93 4.72
N GLY A 727 -10.12 -30.57 4.53
CA GLY A 727 -9.85 -31.46 3.39
C GLY A 727 -10.76 -32.70 3.30
N ASP A 728 -11.20 -33.25 4.43
CA ASP A 728 -12.04 -34.45 4.47
C ASP A 728 -13.53 -34.20 4.17
N VAL A 729 -14.00 -32.94 4.24
CA VAL A 729 -15.41 -32.60 3.93
C VAL A 729 -15.67 -32.63 2.42
N THR A 730 -14.65 -32.46 1.58
CA THR A 730 -14.78 -32.49 0.12
C THR A 730 -14.73 -33.90 -0.49
N SER A 731 -14.18 -34.89 0.20
CA SER A 731 -14.16 -36.29 -0.27
C SER A 731 -15.48 -37.02 0.00
N ALA A 732 -16.20 -36.63 1.06
CA ALA A 732 -17.51 -37.20 1.43
C ALA A 732 -18.70 -36.57 0.68
N ALA A 733 -18.53 -35.39 0.08
CA ALA A 733 -19.59 -34.69 -0.66
C ALA A 733 -19.88 -35.24 -2.07
N SER A 734 -19.26 -36.36 -2.46
CA SER A 734 -19.58 -37.07 -3.71
C SER A 734 -20.63 -38.18 -3.56
N SER A 735 -21.17 -38.40 -2.35
CA SER A 735 -22.35 -39.26 -2.15
C SER A 735 -23.52 -38.47 -1.56
N THR A 736 -24.59 -38.39 -2.34
CA THR A 736 -25.90 -37.82 -2.03
C THR A 736 -26.43 -38.21 -0.65
N ASP A 737 -26.66 -37.22 0.23
CA ASP A 737 -27.98 -36.91 0.81
C ASP A 737 -27.92 -35.65 1.68
N VAL A 738 -28.72 -34.65 1.30
CA VAL A 738 -28.91 -33.40 2.04
C VAL A 738 -29.58 -33.71 3.38
N LYS A 739 -28.82 -33.60 4.47
CA LYS A 739 -29.39 -33.38 5.80
C LYS A 739 -28.82 -32.09 6.39
N THR A 740 -29.65 -31.07 6.28
CA THR A 740 -29.67 -29.83 7.06
C THR A 740 -29.05 -29.98 8.44
N PHE A 741 -27.90 -29.34 8.66
CA PHE A 741 -27.42 -29.05 10.01
C PHE A 741 -28.19 -27.85 10.54
N VAL A 742 -28.88 -28.05 11.66
CA VAL A 742 -29.65 -27.03 12.37
C VAL A 742 -28.69 -26.33 13.34
N PRO A 743 -28.57 -24.99 13.34
CA PRO A 743 -27.73 -24.29 14.30
C PRO A 743 -28.35 -24.35 15.70
N PHE A 744 -27.49 -24.65 16.68
CA PHE A 744 -27.85 -24.76 18.09
C PHE A 744 -28.23 -23.39 18.63
N GLN A 745 -29.42 -23.29 19.19
CA GLN A 745 -30.03 -22.04 19.67
C GLN A 745 -29.23 -21.44 20.84
N SER A 746 -28.80 -20.20 20.65
CA SER A 746 -28.43 -19.27 21.72
C SER A 746 -29.62 -19.07 22.67
N THR A 747 -29.42 -19.33 23.95
CA THR A 747 -30.24 -18.72 25.02
C THR A 747 -29.38 -17.73 25.79
N ARG A 748 -29.49 -16.48 25.35
CA ARG A 748 -29.01 -15.26 25.99
C ARG A 748 -29.57 -15.14 27.42
N LEU A 749 -28.76 -14.60 28.32
CA LEU A 749 -29.11 -14.06 29.66
C LEU A 749 -29.46 -15.07 30.76
N GLN A 750 -28.42 -15.57 31.44
CA GLN A 750 -28.34 -15.45 32.89
C GLN A 750 -26.89 -15.42 33.38
N ARG A 751 -26.51 -14.25 33.91
CA ARG A 751 -25.45 -14.01 34.91
C ARG A 751 -23.98 -14.01 34.43
N VAL A 752 -23.61 -12.88 33.83
CA VAL A 752 -22.49 -12.08 34.36
C VAL A 752 -22.82 -11.77 35.83
N MET A 753 -22.22 -12.53 36.76
CA MET A 753 -21.93 -12.17 38.17
C MET A 753 -21.50 -13.43 38.96
N MET A 754 -20.20 -13.70 39.08
CA MET A 754 -19.45 -13.77 40.35
C MET A 754 -18.04 -14.39 40.19
N ARG A 755 -17.14 -13.92 41.06
CA ARG A 755 -15.69 -14.07 41.10
C ARG A 755 -15.18 -15.49 41.43
N ARG A 756 -13.95 -15.76 40.99
CA ARG A 756 -12.84 -16.61 41.55
C ARG A 756 -13.18 -17.87 42.39
N GLN A 757 -12.53 -18.96 41.96
CA GLN A 757 -11.99 -20.13 42.70
C GLN A 757 -12.89 -21.32 43.13
N ASP A 758 -12.33 -22.51 42.80
CA ASP A 758 -12.34 -23.83 43.44
C ASP A 758 -13.44 -24.92 43.28
N ALA A 759 -12.92 -26.11 42.90
CA ALA A 759 -13.23 -27.48 43.38
C ALA A 759 -14.22 -28.43 42.63
N LYS A 760 -13.61 -29.39 41.91
CA LYS A 760 -13.69 -30.88 42.00
C LYS A 760 -15.01 -31.65 42.24
N ARG A 761 -15.05 -32.82 41.55
CA ARG A 761 -15.86 -34.07 41.66
C ARG A 761 -17.19 -34.02 40.89
N GLY A 762 -17.53 -34.93 39.96
CA GLY A 762 -17.12 -36.31 39.73
C GLY A 762 -18.33 -37.23 39.95
N ARG A 763 -18.86 -37.89 38.90
CA ARG A 763 -19.59 -39.16 39.00
C ARG A 763 -19.88 -39.78 37.63
N SER A 764 -19.78 -41.10 37.59
CA SER A 764 -19.83 -41.97 36.42
C SER A 764 -21.01 -42.95 36.50
N ARG A 765 -21.39 -43.47 35.31
CA ARG A 765 -22.05 -44.78 34.99
C ARG A 765 -23.56 -44.97 35.25
N PRO A 766 -24.24 -45.95 34.59
CA PRO A 766 -23.80 -46.92 33.56
C PRO A 766 -24.70 -47.04 32.30
N ALA A 767 -24.25 -47.92 31.41
CA ALA A 767 -24.77 -48.33 30.10
C ALA A 767 -26.07 -49.16 30.11
N ASP A 768 -26.68 -49.30 28.93
CA ASP A 768 -27.46 -50.49 28.56
C ASP A 768 -27.27 -50.87 27.08
N ASN A 769 -27.12 -52.18 26.89
CA ASN A 769 -26.92 -52.91 25.62
C ASN A 769 -28.28 -53.30 25.01
N ASN A 770 -28.40 -53.29 23.68
CA ASN A 770 -28.91 -54.46 22.95
C ASN A 770 -28.77 -54.36 21.41
N SER A 771 -27.90 -55.23 20.88
CA SER A 771 -28.15 -56.24 19.84
C SER A 771 -28.88 -55.87 18.54
N LYS A 772 -28.16 -55.92 17.41
CA LYS A 772 -28.49 -56.85 16.29
C LYS A 772 -27.31 -57.03 15.32
N GLN A 773 -27.19 -58.28 14.89
CA GLN A 773 -26.15 -58.93 14.11
C GLN A 773 -26.57 -59.00 12.61
N LEU A 774 -25.63 -59.39 11.73
CA LEU A 774 -25.72 -59.72 10.29
C LEU A 774 -25.28 -58.56 9.36
N LEU A 775 -24.36 -58.66 8.40
CA LEU A 775 -23.64 -59.77 7.73
C LEU A 775 -22.26 -59.26 7.29
N ALA A 776 -21.30 -60.17 7.18
CA ALA A 776 -19.98 -59.94 6.60
C ALA A 776 -20.08 -59.93 5.07
N ASP A 777 -19.31 -59.05 4.42
CA ASP A 777 -18.70 -59.30 3.12
C ASP A 777 -17.44 -58.44 2.95
N ASP A 778 -16.41 -59.09 2.41
CA ASP A 778 -15.05 -58.61 2.22
C ASP A 778 -14.94 -57.41 1.27
N VAL A 779 -14.38 -56.30 1.75
CA VAL A 779 -13.65 -55.35 0.90
C VAL A 779 -12.42 -54.88 1.68
N ALA A 780 -11.24 -55.11 1.09
CA ALA A 780 -9.95 -54.71 1.62
C ALA A 780 -9.91 -53.20 1.93
N THR A 781 -9.98 -52.86 3.22
CA THR A 781 -9.78 -51.50 3.72
C THR A 781 -8.33 -51.08 3.55
N GLN A 782 -8.11 -50.02 2.78
CA GLN A 782 -6.99 -49.11 3.00
C GLN A 782 -7.07 -48.57 4.45
N PRO A 783 -5.94 -48.26 5.10
CA PRO A 783 -5.95 -47.89 6.52
C PRO A 783 -6.75 -46.61 6.70
N ALA A 784 -7.94 -46.74 7.31
CA ALA A 784 -8.73 -45.62 7.77
C ALA A 784 -7.85 -44.74 8.66
N VAL A 785 -7.81 -43.44 8.38
CA VAL A 785 -7.25 -42.44 9.30
C VAL A 785 -7.82 -42.74 10.69
N ASN A 786 -6.94 -43.08 11.62
CA ASN A 786 -7.30 -43.62 12.93
C ASN A 786 -8.25 -42.64 13.63
N ALA A 787 -9.43 -43.10 14.07
CA ALA A 787 -10.45 -42.23 14.67
C ALA A 787 -9.92 -41.40 15.86
N LYS A 788 -8.85 -41.87 16.53
CA LYS A 788 -8.13 -41.12 17.57
C LYS A 788 -7.39 -39.90 17.03
N ASP A 789 -6.81 -40.01 15.83
CA ASP A 789 -6.09 -38.91 15.19
C ASP A 789 -7.08 -37.83 14.75
N ILE A 790 -8.23 -38.21 14.18
CA ILE A 790 -9.31 -37.26 13.86
C ILE A 790 -9.82 -36.56 15.12
N ALA A 791 -10.03 -37.29 16.23
CA ALA A 791 -10.45 -36.69 17.49
C ALA A 791 -9.44 -35.68 18.04
N ARG A 792 -8.14 -36.00 17.95
CA ARG A 792 -7.06 -35.09 18.31
C ARG A 792 -7.01 -33.84 17.43
N LEU A 793 -7.19 -34.00 16.12
CA LEU A 793 -7.24 -32.86 15.19
C LEU A 793 -8.42 -31.94 15.55
N LYS A 794 -9.59 -32.51 15.87
CA LYS A 794 -10.76 -31.72 16.32
C LYS A 794 -10.47 -30.92 17.58
N GLU A 795 -9.85 -31.55 18.59
CA GLU A 795 -9.47 -30.87 19.83
C GLU A 795 -8.48 -29.72 19.58
N LEU A 796 -7.50 -29.91 18.68
CA LEU A 796 -6.54 -28.87 18.33
C LEU A 796 -7.19 -27.72 17.54
N ALA A 797 -8.04 -28.03 16.56
CA ALA A 797 -8.74 -27.03 15.75
C ALA A 797 -9.77 -26.23 16.55
N GLU A 798 -10.36 -26.81 17.60
CA GLU A 798 -11.30 -26.12 18.49
C GLU A 798 -10.67 -24.92 19.21
N ASN A 799 -9.35 -24.90 19.39
CA ASN A 799 -8.64 -23.73 19.95
C ASN A 799 -8.74 -22.49 19.05
N LEU A 800 -9.12 -22.64 17.78
CA LEU A 800 -9.35 -21.53 16.85
C LEU A 800 -10.84 -21.15 16.73
N ALA A 801 -11.73 -21.80 17.49
CA ALA A 801 -13.16 -21.49 17.46
C ALA A 801 -13.50 -20.11 18.06
N SER A 802 -12.61 -19.56 18.89
CA SER A 802 -12.70 -18.21 19.47
C SER A 802 -11.30 -17.67 19.80
N HIS A 803 -11.22 -16.42 20.25
CA HIS A 803 -9.96 -15.77 20.66
C HIS A 803 -9.35 -16.36 21.93
N THR A 804 -10.18 -16.91 22.83
CA THR A 804 -9.81 -17.34 24.19
C THR A 804 -8.48 -18.10 24.25
N ALA A 805 -8.34 -19.19 23.49
CA ALA A 805 -7.15 -20.04 23.58
C ALA A 805 -5.89 -19.35 23.04
N VAL A 806 -6.03 -18.47 22.03
CA VAL A 806 -4.92 -17.66 21.50
C VAL A 806 -4.50 -16.61 22.54
N ILE A 807 -5.44 -15.96 23.20
CA ILE A 807 -5.17 -14.98 24.27
C ILE A 807 -4.45 -15.67 25.43
N GLU A 808 -4.98 -16.79 25.94
CA GLU A 808 -4.36 -17.58 27.01
C GLU A 808 -2.95 -18.06 26.64
N LEU A 809 -2.70 -18.37 25.35
CA LEU A 809 -1.38 -18.73 24.87
C LEU A 809 -0.38 -17.58 25.01
N PHE A 810 -0.77 -16.35 24.69
CA PHE A 810 0.08 -15.18 24.89
C PHE A 810 0.29 -14.90 26.38
N GLU A 811 -0.77 -14.96 27.20
CA GLU A 811 -0.68 -14.77 28.66
C GLU A 811 0.28 -15.77 29.32
N GLU A 812 0.23 -17.04 28.93
CA GLU A 812 1.16 -18.06 29.43
C GLU A 812 2.58 -17.80 28.95
N ALA A 813 2.74 -17.43 27.67
CA ALA A 813 4.06 -17.12 27.12
C ALA A 813 4.72 -15.92 27.83
N PHE A 814 3.96 -14.92 28.27
CA PHE A 814 4.48 -13.78 29.04
C PHE A 814 5.00 -14.14 30.44
N LYS A 815 4.65 -15.32 30.98
CA LYS A 815 5.21 -15.82 32.26
C LYS A 815 6.62 -16.39 32.12
N ASN A 816 7.03 -16.71 30.89
CA ASN A 816 8.38 -17.19 30.60
C ASN A 816 9.41 -16.05 30.67
N GLU A 817 10.69 -16.41 30.69
CA GLU A 817 11.79 -15.44 30.61
C GLU A 817 11.99 -14.98 29.16
N TRP A 818 11.90 -13.67 28.90
CA TRP A 818 12.13 -13.06 27.59
C TRP A 818 13.45 -12.28 27.54
N PRO A 819 14.07 -12.12 26.36
CA PRO A 819 15.24 -11.26 26.22
C PRO A 819 14.92 -9.78 26.52
N GLU A 820 15.82 -9.12 27.26
CA GLU A 820 15.70 -7.69 27.57
C GLU A 820 16.05 -6.79 26.38
N ILE A 821 16.82 -7.29 25.40
CA ILE A 821 17.18 -6.61 24.16
C ILE A 821 17.40 -7.67 23.07
N ASP A 822 16.52 -7.70 22.07
CA ASP A 822 16.58 -8.65 20.95
C ASP A 822 16.03 -8.11 19.63
N LYS A 823 15.51 -6.88 19.58
CA LYS A 823 15.21 -6.22 18.31
C LYS A 823 16.51 -5.86 17.59
N GLY A 824 16.82 -6.59 16.53
CA GLY A 824 17.91 -6.28 15.61
C GLY A 824 17.56 -5.23 14.56
N ALA A 825 18.52 -4.95 13.68
CA ALA A 825 18.26 -4.15 12.48
C ALA A 825 17.23 -4.85 11.57
N ASP A 826 16.46 -4.06 10.81
CA ASP A 826 15.53 -4.60 9.82
C ASP A 826 16.29 -5.40 8.75
N LYS A 827 16.10 -6.73 8.74
CA LYS A 827 16.70 -7.69 7.81
C LYS A 827 16.00 -7.70 6.46
N LYS A 828 14.89 -6.98 6.29
CA LYS A 828 14.24 -6.80 4.99
C LYS A 828 15.19 -6.03 4.05
N PRO A 829 15.54 -6.57 2.86
CA PRO A 829 16.44 -5.89 1.94
C PRO A 829 15.96 -4.46 1.62
N LYS A 830 16.85 -3.48 1.72
CA LYS A 830 16.50 -2.06 1.52
C LYS A 830 15.89 -1.79 0.14
N ASP A 831 16.47 -2.41 -0.89
CA ASP A 831 16.03 -2.30 -2.27
C ASP A 831 14.95 -3.33 -2.64
N GLY A 832 14.46 -4.12 -1.69
CA GLY A 832 13.61 -5.27 -1.93
C GLY A 832 14.35 -6.46 -2.57
N TYR A 833 13.70 -7.62 -2.53
CA TYR A 833 14.15 -8.85 -3.18
C TYR A 833 13.94 -8.75 -4.70
N VAL A 834 14.95 -9.17 -5.46
CA VAL A 834 14.86 -9.29 -6.92
C VAL A 834 14.81 -10.78 -7.24
N SER A 835 13.65 -11.25 -7.71
CA SER A 835 13.52 -12.64 -8.16
C SER A 835 14.43 -12.89 -9.38
N PRO A 836 15.20 -13.98 -9.42
CA PRO A 836 16.03 -14.31 -10.59
C PRO A 836 15.17 -14.37 -11.86
N LYS A 837 15.56 -13.62 -12.89
CA LYS A 837 14.94 -13.74 -14.22
C LYS A 837 15.07 -15.18 -14.68
N SER A 838 13.96 -15.83 -15.05
CA SER A 838 14.00 -17.21 -15.56
C SER A 838 15.04 -17.31 -16.68
N GLN A 839 16.09 -18.11 -16.50
CA GLN A 839 17.01 -18.47 -17.58
C GLN A 839 16.30 -19.42 -18.53
N VAL A 840 15.47 -18.85 -19.41
CA VAL A 840 15.09 -19.53 -20.65
C VAL A 840 16.00 -18.94 -21.71
N LEU A 841 16.85 -19.79 -22.30
CA LEU A 841 17.64 -19.46 -23.48
C LEU A 841 16.68 -18.89 -24.54
N SER A 842 16.74 -17.59 -24.76
CA SER A 842 16.03 -16.94 -25.84
C SER A 842 16.59 -17.47 -27.16
N GLY A 843 15.81 -18.26 -27.87
CA GLY A 843 16.01 -18.45 -29.30
C GLY A 843 16.09 -17.09 -29.97
N SER A 844 17.17 -16.90 -30.73
CA SER A 844 17.53 -15.74 -31.55
C SER A 844 16.33 -14.86 -31.98
N THR A 845 16.15 -13.74 -31.29
CA THR A 845 15.52 -12.54 -31.85
C THR A 845 16.38 -11.33 -31.46
N THR A 846 16.80 -10.60 -32.47
CA THR A 846 17.71 -9.47 -32.41
C THR A 846 17.16 -8.35 -31.53
N ALA A 847 17.76 -8.18 -30.35
CA ALA A 847 17.49 -7.07 -29.46
C ALA A 847 18.03 -5.75 -30.06
N THR A 848 17.13 -4.88 -30.52
CA THR A 848 17.42 -3.45 -30.68
C THR A 848 17.09 -2.75 -29.36
N GLY A 849 18.04 -2.81 -28.43
CA GLY A 849 17.99 -1.99 -27.22
C GLY A 849 18.19 -0.52 -27.57
N SER A 850 17.17 0.30 -27.36
CA SER A 850 17.27 1.76 -27.44
C SER A 850 18.08 2.27 -26.24
N LYS A 851 19.40 2.26 -26.37
CA LYS A 851 20.29 3.07 -25.54
C LYS A 851 20.16 4.52 -26.01
N ARG A 852 19.41 5.35 -25.29
CA ARG A 852 19.60 6.81 -25.35
C ARG A 852 21.02 7.12 -24.83
N ARG A 853 21.97 7.27 -25.74
CA ARG A 853 23.28 7.88 -25.47
C ARG A 853 23.14 9.38 -25.64
N SER A 854 23.66 10.12 -24.67
CA SER A 854 24.01 11.54 -24.77
C SER A 854 24.97 11.72 -25.95
N MET A 855 24.56 12.51 -26.95
CA MET A 855 25.43 13.03 -27.99
C MET A 855 25.54 14.53 -27.78
N ASP A 856 26.68 14.96 -27.26
CA ASP A 856 27.31 16.24 -27.57
C ASP A 856 28.79 15.93 -27.89
N ASP A 857 29.40 16.82 -28.65
CA ASP A 857 30.74 16.81 -29.27
C ASP A 857 30.84 16.16 -30.66
N ALA A 858 30.39 16.93 -31.67
CA ALA A 858 30.95 16.88 -33.01
C ALA A 858 31.71 18.19 -33.27
N GLN A 859 33.04 18.13 -33.17
CA GLN A 859 33.93 19.15 -33.72
C GLN A 859 34.43 18.67 -35.09
N GLU A 860 34.41 19.60 -36.04
CA GLU A 860 34.72 19.43 -37.46
C GLU A 860 36.11 18.81 -37.69
N ASP A 861 36.21 17.88 -38.65
CA ASP A 861 37.42 17.80 -39.47
C ASP A 861 37.14 17.28 -40.88
N LYS A 862 37.68 18.01 -41.86
CA LYS A 862 37.50 17.85 -43.31
C LYS A 862 38.29 16.65 -43.88
N PRO A 863 37.85 16.04 -44.99
CA PRO A 863 38.55 14.90 -45.59
C PRO A 863 39.63 15.35 -46.59
N GLY A 864 40.84 14.80 -46.44
CA GLY A 864 41.88 14.77 -47.48
C GLY A 864 42.01 13.35 -48.04
N PRO A 865 42.13 13.16 -49.38
CA PRO A 865 42.12 11.82 -49.98
C PRO A 865 43.53 11.23 -50.06
N SER A 866 43.67 9.94 -49.77
CA SER A 866 44.86 9.18 -50.18
C SER A 866 44.50 7.77 -50.63
N LYS A 867 45.16 7.39 -51.71
CA LYS A 867 44.90 6.26 -52.59
C LYS A 867 45.48 4.95 -52.04
N ARG A 868 44.89 3.87 -52.57
CA ARG A 868 45.53 2.62 -53.04
C ARG A 868 45.90 1.52 -52.03
N SER A 869 45.15 0.42 -52.19
CA SER A 869 45.59 -0.88 -52.76
C SER A 869 46.25 -1.95 -51.88
N ARG A 870 45.67 -3.15 -52.03
CA ARG A 870 46.14 -4.53 -51.78
C ARG A 870 46.05 -4.96 -50.31
N THR A 871 45.42 -6.10 -49.98
CA THR A 871 45.21 -7.36 -50.72
C THR A 871 43.93 -8.03 -50.24
#